data_AF-A0A1Y2U4B0-F1
#
_entry.id   AF-A0A1Y2U4B0-F1
#
_cell.length_a   1.000
_cell.length_b   1.000
_cell.length_c   1.000
_cell.angle_alpha   90.00
_cell.angle_beta   90.00
_cell.angle_gamma   90.00
#
_symmetry.space_group_name_H-M   'P 1'
#
loop_
_entity.id
_entity.type
_entity.pdbx_description
1 polymer ?
#
loop_
_entity_poly.entity_id
_entity_poly.type
_entity_poly.pdbx_seq_one_letter_code
_entity_poly.pdbx_strand_id
1 'polypeptide(L)'
;MTLKTAIWLWAVPSLLATFVIGAPTTGAQYVLQAGREGSHSASQRKLHGRFLHITDLHPDEWYKVHSSTEQNIACHRGHGPAGTYGAETSDCDSPLALVNATLSWITANLKDSIDFVVWTGDSARHDSDEEIPRHNKEILAMNQRIANAFITTFSDNEGLVVPVVPTFGNNDIYPHNILEPGPNKILSTYNDIWETFIPEDQRHSFQYGGWFYVEVIPDKLAVFSLNTLYFFDRNAGVDDCAHQTEPGYKQFEWLRVQLQFLRNRGMKAILIGHVPPARTSGKQLWEETCWQKYTLWLQQYRDVVVSSLYGHMNIDHFFLQDTNEIDIASIGSGSSQQVNTRESMDEEFSIESSKDYLMELRENWATLPDPVADKDLDESGKKRHKKDKIGGPWAERYQLTFVSPSIVPNYFPTLRVFEYNITGIENTPTWVDKIRASEAKSPSLPEDLELPQLELRSELDIEIEKKKKKKKGKHGKTPKPPPFTVPEPPAKGSPPGPAYFPQTLTLKGFTQYYANLTYINNDITKDVNEENGWLALLGWNPGKHKGKKPKHDKPKPRDFGFEVEYTTFNDKIYKLNDLTVKSLLRLAHRIGQTSDGDSKALVQDYERDDDRYEDDDVDNTVEDVESSDEEDEDEDEVDSDGELEAEKKKKKKKGKGRKKHKGGSKKKATKIWLHFLKHAFVSTRSIDELKDL
;
A
#
# COMPACT_ATOMS: atom_id res chain seq x y z
N MET A 1 -66.66 -13.43 -69.87
CA MET A 1 -65.28 -13.54 -69.34
C MET A 1 -65.39 -14.07 -67.92
N THR A 2 -65.18 -15.37 -67.67
CA THR A 2 -63.88 -16.03 -67.43
C THR A 2 -63.24 -15.61 -66.09
N LEU A 3 -63.34 -16.45 -65.05
CA LEU A 3 -62.31 -17.42 -64.61
C LEU A 3 -61.05 -16.72 -64.07
N LYS A 4 -60.57 -16.88 -62.81
CA LYS A 4 -60.78 -17.83 -61.67
C LYS A 4 -60.62 -17.02 -60.35
N THR A 5 -60.92 -17.43 -59.10
CA THR A 5 -61.57 -18.54 -58.34
C THR A 5 -61.84 -17.96 -56.91
N ALA A 6 -62.87 -18.28 -56.11
CA ALA A 6 -63.37 -19.55 -55.53
C ALA A 6 -62.39 -20.19 -54.51
N ILE A 7 -62.74 -20.69 -53.31
CA ILE A 7 -63.99 -20.90 -52.50
C ILE A 7 -63.50 -21.22 -51.04
N TRP A 8 -64.10 -21.00 -49.85
CA TRP A 8 -65.35 -20.43 -49.25
C TRP A 8 -65.02 -19.88 -47.81
N LEU A 9 -65.81 -19.08 -47.05
CA LEU A 9 -67.10 -19.30 -46.31
C LEU A 9 -67.03 -20.44 -45.25
N TRP A 10 -67.44 -20.36 -43.97
CA TRP A 10 -68.36 -19.51 -43.15
C TRP A 10 -67.68 -19.09 -41.81
N ALA A 11 -68.03 -18.07 -40.98
CA ALA A 11 -69.22 -17.27 -40.66
C ALA A 11 -70.12 -17.77 -39.47
N VAL A 12 -70.50 -16.83 -38.58
CA VAL A 12 -71.70 -16.72 -37.65
C VAL A 12 -71.48 -17.03 -36.13
N PRO A 13 -71.97 -16.25 -35.12
CA PRO A 13 -72.27 -14.78 -35.03
C PRO A 13 -72.13 -14.07 -33.62
N SER A 14 -72.31 -12.73 -33.57
CA SER A 14 -72.87 -11.87 -32.45
C SER A 14 -72.15 -11.80 -31.07
N LEU A 15 -72.39 -10.87 -30.11
CA LEU A 15 -73.48 -9.89 -29.78
C LEU A 15 -72.95 -8.51 -29.24
N LEU A 16 -73.68 -7.40 -29.50
CA LEU A 16 -74.15 -6.26 -28.63
C LEU A 16 -73.35 -5.77 -27.36
N ALA A 17 -73.34 -4.48 -26.89
CA ALA A 17 -73.91 -3.19 -27.34
C ALA A 17 -73.46 -1.89 -26.56
N THR A 18 -73.42 -0.74 -27.26
CA THR A 18 -73.85 0.68 -26.93
C THR A 18 -73.47 1.51 -25.65
N PHE A 19 -72.90 2.72 -25.88
CA PHE A 19 -73.11 4.06 -25.23
C PHE A 19 -72.83 4.25 -23.69
N VAL A 20 -72.68 5.44 -23.03
CA VAL A 20 -73.11 6.86 -23.24
C VAL A 20 -72.07 7.95 -22.79
N ILE A 21 -72.12 9.08 -23.50
CA ILE A 21 -71.63 10.49 -23.38
C ILE A 21 -71.52 11.17 -21.97
N GLY A 22 -70.61 12.15 -21.77
CA GLY A 22 -70.66 13.21 -20.70
C GLY A 22 -69.46 14.19 -20.62
N ALA A 23 -69.67 15.47 -20.24
CA ALA A 23 -68.68 16.59 -20.12
C ALA A 23 -69.10 17.57 -18.96
N PRO A 24 -68.43 18.71 -18.59
CA PRO A 24 -67.37 19.50 -19.25
C PRO A 24 -66.26 20.14 -18.32
N THR A 25 -65.66 21.25 -18.80
CA THR A 25 -64.47 22.03 -18.36
C THR A 25 -64.55 22.89 -17.09
N THR A 26 -63.40 23.18 -16.45
CA THR A 26 -63.03 24.53 -15.92
C THR A 26 -61.51 24.73 -15.76
N GLY A 27 -61.01 25.95 -16.03
CA GLY A 27 -59.84 26.55 -15.36
C GLY A 27 -58.44 26.19 -15.88
N ALA A 28 -57.73 27.17 -16.44
CA ALA A 28 -56.30 27.08 -16.73
C ALA A 28 -55.51 28.14 -15.94
N GLN A 29 -54.30 27.81 -15.51
CA GLN A 29 -53.33 28.78 -15.02
C GLN A 29 -51.92 28.40 -15.49
N TYR A 30 -51.51 28.96 -16.62
CA TYR A 30 -50.14 28.83 -17.12
C TYR A 30 -49.19 29.68 -16.27
N VAL A 31 -48.28 29.05 -15.53
CA VAL A 31 -47.02 29.67 -15.13
C VAL A 31 -45.99 29.32 -16.19
N LEU A 32 -45.41 30.34 -16.82
CA LEU A 32 -44.34 30.16 -17.81
C LEU A 32 -43.09 29.61 -17.10
N GLN A 33 -42.81 28.32 -17.28
CA GLN A 33 -41.53 27.75 -16.87
C GLN A 33 -40.43 28.28 -17.80
N ALA A 34 -39.89 29.44 -17.44
CA ALA A 34 -38.74 30.03 -18.12
C ALA A 34 -37.58 29.03 -18.14
N GLY A 35 -37.01 28.78 -19.31
CA GLY A 35 -35.94 27.81 -19.48
C GLY A 35 -34.68 28.21 -18.70
N ARG A 36 -34.49 27.59 -17.53
CA ARG A 36 -33.15 27.42 -16.98
C ARG A 36 -32.48 26.28 -17.76
N GLU A 37 -31.82 26.64 -18.85
CA GLU A 37 -30.70 25.86 -19.38
C GLU A 37 -29.57 25.90 -18.34
N GLY A 38 -29.73 25.07 -17.32
CA GLY A 38 -28.82 24.89 -16.19
C GLY A 38 -28.60 23.40 -15.97
N SER A 39 -28.43 22.65 -17.07
CA SER A 39 -28.21 21.20 -17.09
C SER A 39 -26.80 20.84 -16.62
N HIS A 40 -26.45 21.25 -15.39
CA HIS A 40 -25.50 20.50 -14.59
C HIS A 40 -26.18 19.20 -14.17
N SER A 41 -26.17 18.24 -15.10
CA SER A 41 -26.27 16.84 -14.75
C SER A 41 -25.19 16.58 -13.70
N ALA A 42 -25.58 16.19 -12.49
CA ALA A 42 -24.66 15.63 -11.52
C ALA A 42 -24.05 14.39 -12.20
N SER A 43 -22.80 14.50 -12.65
CA SER A 43 -22.19 13.47 -13.49
C SER A 43 -22.00 12.22 -12.64
N GLN A 44 -22.90 11.25 -12.84
CA GLN A 44 -22.88 9.99 -12.11
C GLN A 44 -21.49 9.37 -12.23
N ARG A 45 -20.74 9.38 -11.11
CA ARG A 45 -19.36 8.89 -11.08
C ARG A 45 -19.36 7.42 -11.46
N LYS A 46 -18.27 6.98 -12.08
CA LYS A 46 -18.05 5.57 -12.43
C LYS A 46 -16.80 5.09 -11.73
N LEU A 47 -16.68 3.78 -11.55
CA LEU A 47 -15.42 3.21 -11.06
C LEU A 47 -14.37 3.29 -12.17
N HIS A 48 -13.26 3.97 -11.87
CA HIS A 48 -12.08 4.09 -12.73
C HIS A 48 -11.10 2.93 -12.51
N GLY A 49 -11.21 2.22 -11.38
CA GLY A 49 -10.26 1.19 -10.99
C GLY A 49 -8.96 1.78 -10.45
N ARG A 50 -9.02 2.95 -9.79
CA ARG A 50 -7.85 3.73 -9.38
C ARG A 50 -8.08 4.37 -8.01
N PHE A 51 -7.08 4.38 -7.14
CA PHE A 51 -7.15 5.08 -5.85
C PHE A 51 -5.83 5.78 -5.50
N LEU A 52 -5.94 6.88 -4.75
CA LEU A 52 -4.79 7.65 -4.27
C LEU A 52 -4.35 7.14 -2.89
N HIS A 53 -3.05 6.97 -2.69
CA HIS A 53 -2.41 6.86 -1.39
C HIS A 53 -1.52 8.10 -1.19
N ILE A 54 -1.76 8.82 -0.09
CA ILE A 54 -1.02 9.99 0.37
C ILE A 54 -0.71 9.81 1.86
N THR A 55 0.47 10.25 2.31
CA THR A 55 0.97 9.98 3.66
C THR A 55 1.99 11.02 4.10
N ASP A 56 2.22 11.13 5.41
CA ASP A 56 3.35 11.83 6.01
C ASP A 56 3.47 13.25 5.44
N LEU A 57 2.47 14.07 5.76
CA LEU A 57 2.31 15.44 5.28
C LEU A 57 3.18 16.43 6.04
N HIS A 58 3.31 16.23 7.36
CA HIS A 58 4.03 17.09 8.32
C HIS A 58 3.97 18.59 8.00
N PRO A 59 2.77 19.20 7.97
CA PRO A 59 2.63 20.64 7.81
C PRO A 59 3.21 21.39 9.01
N ASP A 60 4.13 22.30 8.73
CA ASP A 60 4.66 23.27 9.68
C ASP A 60 4.17 24.71 9.37
N GLU A 61 3.83 25.44 10.43
CA GLU A 61 3.41 26.84 10.38
C GLU A 61 4.58 27.81 10.67
N TRP A 62 5.69 27.31 11.19
CA TRP A 62 6.85 28.10 11.60
C TRP A 62 7.93 28.22 10.52
N TYR A 63 7.89 27.37 9.49
CA TYR A 63 8.77 27.30 8.32
C TYR A 63 8.90 28.66 7.65
N LYS A 64 10.14 29.10 7.40
CA LYS A 64 10.43 30.37 6.71
C LYS A 64 11.28 30.10 5.49
N VAL A 65 10.79 30.52 4.34
CA VAL A 65 11.56 30.49 3.10
C VAL A 65 12.87 31.28 3.30
N HIS A 66 13.98 30.72 2.84
CA HIS A 66 15.36 31.21 2.98
C HIS A 66 15.94 31.19 4.41
N SER A 67 15.41 30.36 5.32
CA SER A 67 16.00 30.00 6.64
C SER A 67 17.17 29.01 6.55
N SER A 68 17.85 28.73 7.67
CA SER A 68 18.81 27.62 7.76
C SER A 68 18.09 26.27 7.94
N THR A 69 18.67 25.19 7.39
CA THR A 69 18.23 23.79 7.54
C THR A 69 18.93 23.06 8.70
N GLU A 70 19.58 23.79 9.61
CA GLU A 70 20.40 23.20 10.66
C GLU A 70 19.58 22.69 11.86
N GLN A 71 20.21 21.79 12.63
CA GLN A 71 19.62 21.15 13.81
C GLN A 71 19.18 22.20 14.84
N ASN A 72 18.07 21.93 15.52
CA ASN A 72 17.37 22.84 16.44
C ASN A 72 16.94 24.19 15.80
N ILE A 73 17.12 24.39 14.49
CA ILE A 73 16.57 25.52 13.72
C ILE A 73 15.38 25.08 12.87
N ALA A 74 15.36 23.84 12.35
CA ALA A 74 14.23 23.21 11.67
C ALA A 74 13.53 24.06 10.59
N CYS A 75 14.29 24.88 9.85
CA CYS A 75 13.76 25.86 8.90
C CYS A 75 12.87 26.97 9.50
N HIS A 76 12.86 27.17 10.82
CA HIS A 76 12.11 28.24 11.47
C HIS A 76 12.87 29.58 11.54
N ARG A 77 14.21 29.60 11.51
CA ARG A 77 15.03 30.82 11.72
C ARG A 77 16.41 30.81 11.03
N GLY A 78 17.20 31.85 11.24
CA GLY A 78 18.50 32.06 10.55
C GLY A 78 18.33 32.43 9.08
N HIS A 79 19.37 32.15 8.26
CA HIS A 79 19.34 32.33 6.81
C HIS A 79 20.08 31.18 6.11
N GLY A 80 19.55 30.66 5.01
CA GLY A 80 20.07 29.47 4.35
C GLY A 80 19.19 28.98 3.19
N PRO A 81 19.24 27.68 2.84
CA PRO A 81 18.77 27.15 1.56
C PRO A 81 17.26 26.86 1.48
N ALA A 82 16.48 27.07 2.55
CA ALA A 82 15.08 26.64 2.62
C ALA A 82 14.22 27.20 1.47
N GLY A 83 13.56 26.31 0.72
CA GLY A 83 12.81 26.66 -0.49
C GLY A 83 11.39 27.17 -0.23
N THR A 84 10.67 27.55 -1.29
CA THR A 84 9.26 27.98 -1.17
C THR A 84 8.33 26.81 -0.87
N TYR A 85 8.64 25.63 -1.43
CA TYR A 85 7.85 24.41 -1.31
C TYR A 85 8.55 23.31 -0.49
N GLY A 86 9.45 23.70 0.43
CA GLY A 86 10.22 22.78 1.27
C GLY A 86 11.72 22.83 0.97
N ALA A 87 12.50 22.14 1.81
CA ALA A 87 13.95 22.00 1.69
C ALA A 87 14.27 20.52 1.45
N GLU A 88 14.38 20.11 0.19
CA GLU A 88 14.51 18.70 -0.14
C GLU A 88 15.77 18.04 0.43
N THR A 89 15.66 16.76 0.75
CA THR A 89 16.71 15.94 1.36
C THR A 89 17.14 16.39 2.75
N SER A 90 16.36 17.22 3.44
CA SER A 90 16.60 17.67 4.82
C SER A 90 15.44 17.33 5.74
N ASP A 91 15.69 17.30 7.04
CA ASP A 91 14.68 16.93 8.04
C ASP A 91 13.78 18.13 8.43
N CYS A 92 13.78 19.20 7.63
CA CYS A 92 12.78 20.26 7.75
C CYS A 92 11.41 19.80 7.23
N ASP A 93 10.37 20.03 8.03
CA ASP A 93 8.98 19.72 7.72
C ASP A 93 8.41 20.51 6.53
N SER A 94 7.21 20.11 6.07
CA SER A 94 6.53 20.72 4.92
C SER A 94 6.02 22.13 5.23
N PRO A 95 6.42 23.17 4.49
CA PRO A 95 5.69 24.44 4.54
C PRO A 95 4.25 24.23 4.05
N LEU A 96 3.29 24.92 4.65
CA LEU A 96 1.89 24.96 4.20
C LEU A 96 1.72 25.24 2.69
N ALA A 97 2.67 25.94 2.06
CA ALA A 97 2.71 26.15 0.62
C ALA A 97 2.79 24.84 -0.19
N LEU A 98 3.58 23.85 0.26
CA LEU A 98 3.69 22.53 -0.34
C LEU A 98 2.37 21.76 -0.24
N VAL A 99 1.79 21.66 0.97
CA VAL A 99 0.54 20.93 1.20
C VAL A 99 -0.61 21.51 0.39
N ASN A 100 -0.74 22.85 0.35
CA ASN A 100 -1.75 23.53 -0.46
C ASN A 100 -1.57 23.28 -1.97
N ALA A 101 -0.32 23.30 -2.46
CA ALA A 101 -0.02 23.08 -3.87
C ALA A 101 -0.25 21.62 -4.28
N THR A 102 0.08 20.66 -3.40
CA THR A 102 -0.22 19.24 -3.56
C THR A 102 -1.72 18.97 -3.68
N LEU A 103 -2.54 19.48 -2.77
CA LEU A 103 -4.00 19.30 -2.83
C LEU A 103 -4.62 20.02 -4.05
N SER A 104 -4.06 21.17 -4.45
CA SER A 104 -4.46 21.87 -5.68
C SER A 104 -4.14 21.05 -6.94
N TRP A 105 -2.95 20.45 -7.00
CA TRP A 105 -2.54 19.59 -8.12
C TRP A 105 -3.38 18.31 -8.18
N ILE A 106 -3.67 17.67 -7.04
CA ILE A 106 -4.59 16.53 -6.93
C ILE A 106 -5.99 16.89 -7.42
N THR A 107 -6.50 18.07 -7.06
CA THR A 107 -7.80 18.59 -7.54
C THR A 107 -7.83 18.70 -9.06
N ALA A 108 -6.77 19.25 -9.66
CA ALA A 108 -6.70 19.49 -11.10
C ALA A 108 -6.38 18.25 -11.96
N ASN A 109 -5.72 17.23 -11.40
CA ASN A 109 -5.17 16.10 -12.19
C ASN A 109 -5.69 14.71 -11.80
N LEU A 110 -6.14 14.50 -10.55
CA LEU A 110 -6.49 13.18 -10.04
C LEU A 110 -7.95 13.03 -9.58
N LYS A 111 -8.55 14.05 -8.95
CA LYS A 111 -9.87 13.98 -8.29
C LYS A 111 -10.95 13.24 -9.08
N ASP A 112 -11.09 13.52 -10.37
CA ASP A 112 -12.14 12.96 -11.24
C ASP A 112 -11.68 11.74 -12.05
N SER A 113 -10.62 11.07 -11.57
CA SER A 113 -10.06 9.85 -12.14
C SER A 113 -9.71 8.77 -11.10
N ILE A 114 -10.16 8.97 -9.86
CA ILE A 114 -9.97 8.05 -8.72
C ILE A 114 -11.30 7.78 -8.01
N ASP A 115 -11.36 6.62 -7.36
CA ASP A 115 -12.56 6.08 -6.71
C ASP A 115 -12.59 6.38 -5.21
N PHE A 116 -11.43 6.39 -4.56
CA PHE A 116 -11.25 6.69 -3.14
C PHE A 116 -9.82 7.18 -2.83
N VAL A 117 -9.61 7.65 -1.60
CA VAL A 117 -8.32 8.11 -1.08
C VAL A 117 -7.98 7.41 0.23
N VAL A 118 -6.74 6.95 0.34
CA VAL A 118 -6.11 6.47 1.58
C VAL A 118 -5.15 7.55 2.07
N TRP A 119 -5.35 8.01 3.31
CA TRP A 119 -4.51 9.02 3.96
C TRP A 119 -3.92 8.41 5.25
N THR A 120 -2.64 8.02 5.22
CA THR A 120 -2.00 7.28 6.32
C THR A 120 -1.28 8.17 7.35
N GLY A 121 -1.95 9.27 7.74
CA GLY A 121 -1.60 10.06 8.92
C GLY A 121 -0.43 11.02 8.76
N ASP A 122 0.14 11.37 9.92
CA ASP A 122 1.21 12.34 10.17
C ASP A 122 1.00 13.69 9.49
N SER A 123 0.05 14.39 10.09
CA SER A 123 -0.47 15.69 9.67
C SER A 123 -0.19 16.79 10.70
N ALA A 124 0.85 16.60 11.50
CA ALA A 124 1.51 17.65 12.28
C ALA A 124 3.03 17.52 12.15
N ARG A 125 3.74 18.66 12.15
CA ARG A 125 5.21 18.73 12.20
C ARG A 125 5.86 17.86 13.28
N HIS A 126 7.14 17.58 13.15
CA HIS A 126 8.00 17.05 14.19
C HIS A 126 8.29 18.11 15.28
N ASP A 127 8.91 17.68 16.40
CA ASP A 127 9.23 18.56 17.54
C ASP A 127 10.70 19.04 17.52
N SER A 128 11.22 19.33 16.32
CA SER A 128 12.66 19.46 16.03
C SER A 128 13.25 20.86 16.33
N ASP A 129 12.55 21.69 17.10
CA ASP A 129 13.00 23.03 17.52
C ASP A 129 12.67 23.28 19.01
N GLU A 130 13.69 23.22 19.85
CA GLU A 130 13.60 23.47 21.30
C GLU A 130 13.12 24.89 21.66
N GLU A 131 13.27 25.89 20.78
CA GLU A 131 12.73 27.24 20.99
C GLU A 131 11.22 27.34 20.71
N ILE A 132 10.67 26.39 19.93
CA ILE A 132 9.27 26.33 19.51
C ILE A 132 8.74 24.90 19.74
N PRO A 133 8.61 24.46 21.02
CA PRO A 133 8.14 23.12 21.34
C PRO A 133 6.68 22.93 20.91
N ARG A 134 6.36 21.72 20.45
CA ARG A 134 5.08 21.35 19.85
C ARG A 134 4.07 20.94 20.91
N HIS A 135 2.83 21.42 20.80
CA HIS A 135 1.81 21.15 21.82
C HIS A 135 0.52 20.56 21.24
N ASN A 136 -0.17 19.73 22.03
CA ASN A 136 -1.42 19.04 21.66
C ASN A 136 -2.46 19.94 20.96
N LYS A 137 -2.59 21.21 21.40
CA LYS A 137 -3.53 22.18 20.80
C LYS A 137 -3.18 22.48 19.33
N GLU A 138 -1.89 22.60 19.01
CA GLU A 138 -1.43 22.89 17.64
C GLU A 138 -1.59 21.64 16.77
N ILE A 139 -1.23 20.46 17.29
CA ILE A 139 -1.38 19.16 16.60
C ILE A 139 -2.83 18.92 16.19
N LEU A 140 -3.77 19.13 17.13
CA LEU A 140 -5.22 18.99 16.88
C LEU A 140 -5.77 20.08 15.94
N ALA A 141 -5.33 21.33 16.09
CA ALA A 141 -5.74 22.43 15.22
C ALA A 141 -5.25 22.22 13.77
N MET A 142 -4.03 21.70 13.61
CA MET A 142 -3.46 21.35 12.31
C MET A 142 -4.17 20.13 11.71
N ASN A 143 -4.45 19.09 12.49
CA ASN A 143 -5.23 17.95 12.00
C ASN A 143 -6.65 18.37 11.55
N GLN A 144 -7.30 19.30 12.25
CA GLN A 144 -8.55 19.92 11.76
C GLN A 144 -8.35 20.71 10.46
N ARG A 145 -7.24 21.46 10.34
CA ARG A 145 -6.90 22.22 9.13
C ARG A 145 -6.68 21.30 7.92
N ILE A 146 -5.98 20.18 8.10
CA ILE A 146 -5.74 19.17 7.07
C ILE A 146 -7.03 18.41 6.73
N ALA A 147 -7.81 17.97 7.72
CA ALA A 147 -9.12 17.36 7.49
C ALA A 147 -10.03 18.28 6.63
N ASN A 148 -10.11 19.57 6.98
CA ASN A 148 -10.88 20.57 6.22
C ASN A 148 -10.34 20.76 4.80
N ALA A 149 -9.02 20.65 4.59
CA ALA A 149 -8.41 20.72 3.26
C ALA A 149 -8.72 19.47 2.42
N PHE A 150 -8.73 18.27 3.01
CA PHE A 150 -9.20 17.04 2.36
C PHE A 150 -10.70 17.12 1.99
N ILE A 151 -11.56 17.57 2.91
CA ILE A 151 -12.99 17.81 2.64
C ILE A 151 -13.14 18.79 1.47
N THR A 152 -12.43 19.92 1.48
CA THR A 152 -12.47 20.92 0.40
C THR A 152 -12.00 20.35 -0.95
N THR A 153 -10.95 19.53 -0.93
CA THR A 153 -10.39 18.86 -2.12
C THR A 153 -11.40 17.87 -2.72
N PHE A 154 -12.03 17.03 -1.89
CA PHE A 154 -12.79 15.85 -2.34
C PHE A 154 -14.31 15.98 -2.28
N SER A 155 -14.85 17.17 -2.02
CA SER A 155 -16.30 17.46 -2.04
C SER A 155 -16.78 18.18 -3.31
N ASP A 156 -18.09 18.24 -3.49
CA ASP A 156 -18.80 19.25 -4.30
C ASP A 156 -19.75 20.07 -3.41
N ASN A 157 -20.78 20.71 -3.97
CA ASN A 157 -21.76 21.53 -3.23
C ASN A 157 -22.70 20.73 -2.31
N GLU A 158 -22.80 19.41 -2.48
CA GLU A 158 -23.69 18.52 -1.71
C GLU A 158 -22.91 17.71 -0.65
N GLY A 159 -21.58 17.83 -0.61
CA GLY A 159 -20.72 17.12 0.34
C GLY A 159 -19.63 16.29 -0.36
N LEU A 160 -19.06 15.32 0.36
CA LEU A 160 -17.95 14.51 -0.13
C LEU A 160 -18.36 13.69 -1.37
N VAL A 161 -17.52 13.66 -2.42
CA VAL A 161 -17.76 12.91 -3.67
C VAL A 161 -16.74 11.79 -3.92
N VAL A 162 -15.60 11.83 -3.24
CA VAL A 162 -14.59 10.76 -3.20
C VAL A 162 -14.33 10.44 -1.73
N PRO A 163 -14.63 9.22 -1.23
CA PRO A 163 -14.39 8.87 0.16
C PRO A 163 -12.89 8.91 0.48
N VAL A 164 -12.56 9.60 1.57
CA VAL A 164 -11.22 9.69 2.14
C VAL A 164 -11.21 8.86 3.42
N VAL A 165 -10.24 7.95 3.54
CA VAL A 165 -10.10 7.08 4.71
C VAL A 165 -8.80 7.42 5.45
N PRO A 166 -8.86 8.24 6.52
CA PRO A 166 -7.71 8.56 7.35
C PRO A 166 -7.34 7.44 8.33
N THR A 167 -6.09 7.44 8.77
CA THR A 167 -5.62 6.82 10.02
C THR A 167 -4.63 7.75 10.72
N PHE A 168 -4.35 7.50 12.00
CA PHE A 168 -3.42 8.27 12.83
C PHE A 168 -1.97 7.95 12.48
N GLY A 169 -1.14 8.98 12.35
CA GLY A 169 0.30 8.83 12.48
C GLY A 169 0.81 9.04 13.91
N ASN A 170 2.11 8.81 14.14
CA ASN A 170 2.69 8.89 15.48
C ASN A 170 3.02 10.32 15.94
N ASN A 171 3.14 11.27 15.01
CA ASN A 171 3.17 12.70 15.30
C ASN A 171 1.77 13.30 15.50
N ASP A 172 0.69 12.66 15.04
CA ASP A 172 -0.69 13.14 15.26
C ASP A 172 -1.17 13.08 16.73
N ILE A 173 -0.38 12.47 17.62
CA ILE A 173 -0.68 12.29 19.05
C ILE A 173 0.28 13.12 19.93
N TYR A 174 -0.20 13.52 21.11
CA TYR A 174 0.58 14.16 22.15
C TYR A 174 0.34 13.51 23.53
N PRO A 175 1.39 13.05 24.25
CA PRO A 175 2.80 13.07 23.87
C PRO A 175 3.11 12.26 22.60
N HIS A 176 4.20 12.60 21.92
CA HIS A 176 4.63 11.92 20.69
C HIS A 176 4.75 10.40 20.93
N ASN A 177 4.25 9.59 19.99
CA ASN A 177 4.09 8.12 20.07
C ASN A 177 3.13 7.57 21.14
N ILE A 178 2.86 8.31 22.23
CA ILE A 178 2.12 7.79 23.39
C ILE A 178 0.62 7.99 23.23
N LEU A 179 -0.06 6.94 22.74
CA LEU A 179 -1.52 6.85 22.73
C LEU A 179 -1.99 5.82 23.76
N GLU A 180 -2.60 6.33 24.83
CA GLU A 180 -3.28 5.54 25.85
C GLU A 180 -4.47 4.72 25.28
N PRO A 181 -4.89 3.63 25.94
CA PRO A 181 -6.10 2.90 25.58
C PRO A 181 -7.34 3.81 25.52
N GLY A 182 -8.26 3.50 24.59
CA GLY A 182 -9.55 4.19 24.50
C GLY A 182 -10.61 3.62 25.45
N PRO A 183 -11.72 4.34 25.69
CA PRO A 183 -12.02 5.67 25.15
C PRO A 183 -11.27 6.79 25.89
N ASN A 184 -10.74 7.76 25.14
CA ASN A 184 -9.99 8.88 25.70
C ASN A 184 -10.28 10.21 24.98
N LYS A 185 -9.80 11.33 25.54
CA LYS A 185 -10.10 12.67 25.01
C LYS A 185 -9.52 12.92 23.61
N ILE A 186 -8.39 12.29 23.26
CA ILE A 186 -7.78 12.46 21.94
C ILE A 186 -8.68 11.80 20.88
N LEU A 187 -9.05 10.53 21.07
CA LEU A 187 -10.01 9.82 20.21
C LEU A 187 -11.37 10.54 20.12
N SER A 188 -11.86 11.08 21.23
CA SER A 188 -13.08 11.91 21.24
C SER A 188 -12.94 13.18 20.40
N THR A 189 -11.78 13.84 20.41
CA THR A 189 -11.58 15.07 19.60
C THR A 189 -11.42 14.72 18.12
N TYR A 190 -10.75 13.61 17.80
CA TYR A 190 -10.61 13.14 16.42
C TYR A 190 -11.91 12.60 15.81
N ASN A 191 -12.86 12.11 16.62
CA ASN A 191 -14.21 11.76 16.15
C ASN A 191 -14.92 12.98 15.52
N ASP A 192 -14.67 14.16 16.09
CA ASP A 192 -15.26 15.42 15.66
C ASP A 192 -14.46 15.99 14.46
N ILE A 193 -13.12 15.93 14.50
CA ILE A 193 -12.25 16.35 13.39
C ILE A 193 -12.50 15.52 12.11
N TRP A 194 -12.72 14.21 12.25
CA TRP A 194 -12.98 13.27 11.14
C TRP A 194 -14.46 12.94 10.99
N GLU A 195 -15.37 13.79 11.46
CA GLU A 195 -16.82 13.54 11.44
C GLU A 195 -17.33 13.19 10.03
N THR A 196 -16.80 13.87 9.00
CA THR A 196 -17.17 13.66 7.57
C THR A 196 -16.56 12.39 6.95
N PHE A 197 -15.56 11.77 7.58
CA PHE A 197 -14.85 10.61 7.03
C PHE A 197 -15.27 9.27 7.69
N ILE A 198 -15.71 9.31 8.94
CA ILE A 198 -16.10 8.13 9.72
C ILE A 198 -17.61 7.88 9.56
N PRO A 199 -18.04 6.73 9.00
CA PRO A 199 -19.45 6.35 8.93
C PRO A 199 -20.09 6.30 10.33
N GLU A 200 -21.36 6.66 10.43
CA GLU A 200 -22.05 6.80 11.73
C GLU A 200 -22.02 5.51 12.56
N ASP A 201 -22.22 4.35 11.92
CA ASP A 201 -22.17 3.02 12.52
C ASP A 201 -20.77 2.63 13.05
N GLN A 202 -19.72 3.30 12.59
CA GLN A 202 -18.33 3.08 12.99
C GLN A 202 -17.85 4.02 14.10
N ARG A 203 -18.59 5.10 14.41
CA ARG A 203 -18.19 6.09 15.44
C ARG A 203 -17.90 5.45 16.79
N HIS A 204 -18.65 4.43 17.18
CA HIS A 204 -18.44 3.74 18.45
C HIS A 204 -17.12 2.94 18.48
N SER A 205 -16.72 2.26 17.40
CA SER A 205 -15.40 1.59 17.39
C SER A 205 -14.25 2.59 17.33
N PHE A 206 -14.47 3.72 16.64
CA PHE A 206 -13.51 4.81 16.59
C PHE A 206 -13.31 5.49 17.97
N GLN A 207 -14.38 5.81 18.68
CA GLN A 207 -14.28 6.37 20.04
C GLN A 207 -13.68 5.36 21.03
N TYR A 208 -13.91 4.06 20.84
CA TYR A 208 -13.37 2.98 21.68
C TYR A 208 -11.86 2.74 21.49
N GLY A 209 -11.30 2.95 20.29
CA GLY A 209 -9.89 2.65 20.02
C GLY A 209 -9.25 3.24 18.75
N GLY A 210 -9.91 4.18 18.08
CA GLY A 210 -9.37 4.86 16.90
C GLY A 210 -9.37 4.04 15.61
N TRP A 211 -10.10 2.93 15.56
CA TRP A 211 -10.17 2.04 14.39
C TRP A 211 -11.59 1.98 13.80
N PHE A 212 -11.68 1.89 12.48
CA PHE A 212 -12.94 1.87 11.72
C PHE A 212 -12.73 1.29 10.31
N TYR A 213 -13.82 1.10 9.55
CA TYR A 213 -13.72 0.85 8.10
C TYR A 213 -14.70 1.71 7.29
N VAL A 214 -14.45 1.83 5.99
CA VAL A 214 -15.36 2.50 5.04
C VAL A 214 -15.59 1.60 3.83
N GLU A 215 -16.84 1.36 3.43
CA GLU A 215 -17.19 0.67 2.17
C GLU A 215 -16.93 1.57 0.94
N VAL A 216 -15.66 1.81 0.61
CA VAL A 216 -15.25 2.66 -0.52
C VAL A 216 -15.81 2.20 -1.87
N ILE A 217 -16.08 0.89 -2.02
CA ILE A 217 -16.97 0.39 -3.07
C ILE A 217 -18.10 -0.38 -2.37
N PRO A 218 -19.32 0.17 -2.32
CA PRO A 218 -20.47 -0.43 -1.66
C PRO A 218 -20.64 -1.92 -1.90
N ASP A 219 -20.73 -2.70 -0.82
CA ASP A 219 -20.98 -4.14 -0.89
C ASP A 219 -19.96 -4.95 -1.74
N LYS A 220 -18.76 -4.37 -2.00
CA LYS A 220 -17.63 -5.02 -2.71
C LYS A 220 -16.30 -4.90 -1.95
N LEU A 221 -15.89 -3.68 -1.59
CA LEU A 221 -14.58 -3.36 -1.03
C LEU A 221 -14.73 -2.40 0.14
N ALA A 222 -14.10 -2.73 1.27
CA ALA A 222 -13.89 -1.79 2.36
C ALA A 222 -12.40 -1.53 2.62
N VAL A 223 -12.08 -0.33 3.10
CA VAL A 223 -10.76 0.04 3.61
C VAL A 223 -10.84 0.09 5.13
N PHE A 224 -9.93 -0.60 5.81
CA PHE A 224 -9.85 -0.69 7.27
C PHE A 224 -8.75 0.23 7.79
N SER A 225 -9.16 1.28 8.50
CA SER A 225 -8.26 2.13 9.27
C SER A 225 -7.89 1.42 10.57
N LEU A 226 -6.66 0.92 10.63
CA LEU A 226 -6.05 0.33 11.82
C LEU A 226 -5.34 1.42 12.61
N ASN A 227 -5.49 1.40 13.93
CA ASN A 227 -4.73 2.24 14.84
C ASN A 227 -3.41 1.52 15.19
N THR A 228 -2.38 1.76 14.39
CA THR A 228 -1.07 1.10 14.53
C THR A 228 -0.28 1.53 15.75
N LEU A 229 -0.64 2.62 16.43
CA LEU A 229 0.00 3.01 17.69
C LEU A 229 -0.25 2.01 18.82
N TYR A 230 -1.30 1.20 18.72
CA TYR A 230 -1.53 0.08 19.63
C TYR A 230 -0.74 -1.19 19.27
N PHE A 231 0.16 -1.11 18.28
CA PHE A 231 1.13 -2.15 17.92
C PHE A 231 2.59 -1.63 17.99
N PHE A 232 2.80 -0.31 18.01
CA PHE A 232 4.10 0.37 17.90
C PHE A 232 4.96 0.12 19.15
N ASP A 233 6.19 -0.38 18.97
CA ASP A 233 7.13 -0.72 20.06
C ASP A 233 7.50 0.48 20.97
N ARG A 234 7.33 1.70 20.45
CA ARG A 234 7.63 2.98 21.11
C ARG A 234 6.44 3.64 21.80
N ASN A 235 5.22 3.06 21.73
CA ASN A 235 4.08 3.56 22.49
C ASN A 235 4.13 3.05 23.93
N ALA A 236 4.73 3.83 24.83
CA ALA A 236 4.84 3.49 26.26
C ALA A 236 3.50 3.47 27.04
N GLY A 237 2.36 3.75 26.39
CA GLY A 237 1.01 3.66 26.97
C GLY A 237 0.33 2.31 26.74
N VAL A 238 0.98 1.33 26.11
CA VAL A 238 0.45 -0.03 25.85
C VAL A 238 1.55 -1.10 26.00
N ASP A 239 1.18 -2.34 26.29
CA ASP A 239 2.13 -3.47 26.36
C ASP A 239 2.14 -4.33 25.08
N ASP A 240 1.15 -5.21 24.89
CA ASP A 240 1.21 -6.26 23.85
C ASP A 240 -0.15 -6.57 23.17
N CYS A 241 -0.19 -7.60 22.32
CA CYS A 241 -1.40 -8.07 21.63
C CYS A 241 -1.88 -9.46 22.05
N ALA A 242 -1.27 -10.05 23.08
CA ALA A 242 -1.59 -11.34 23.67
C ALA A 242 -2.56 -11.23 24.87
N HIS A 243 -2.45 -10.16 25.68
CA HIS A 243 -3.27 -9.94 26.87
C HIS A 243 -4.62 -9.26 26.54
N GLN A 244 -5.71 -9.78 27.10
CA GLN A 244 -7.08 -9.36 26.75
C GLN A 244 -7.45 -7.93 27.20
N THR A 245 -6.66 -7.35 28.11
CA THR A 245 -6.75 -5.95 28.55
C THR A 245 -6.30 -4.98 27.48
N GLU A 246 -5.37 -5.38 26.60
CA GLU A 246 -4.65 -4.45 25.76
C GLU A 246 -5.46 -3.99 24.55
N PRO A 247 -5.33 -2.70 24.15
CA PRO A 247 -6.06 -2.18 23.00
C PRO A 247 -5.60 -2.85 21.70
N GLY A 248 -4.33 -3.28 21.61
CA GLY A 248 -3.82 -4.10 20.51
C GLY A 248 -4.56 -5.44 20.40
N TYR A 249 -4.73 -6.17 21.52
CA TYR A 249 -5.53 -7.39 21.54
C TYR A 249 -6.97 -7.15 21.08
N LYS A 250 -7.62 -6.12 21.62
CA LYS A 250 -9.01 -5.75 21.34
C LYS A 250 -9.22 -5.38 19.87
N GLN A 251 -8.26 -4.67 19.27
CA GLN A 251 -8.27 -4.32 17.84
C GLN A 251 -8.26 -5.58 16.96
N PHE A 252 -7.44 -6.58 17.29
CA PHE A 252 -7.44 -7.85 16.56
C PHE A 252 -8.73 -8.65 16.70
N GLU A 253 -9.40 -8.65 17.85
CA GLU A 253 -10.72 -9.29 17.99
C GLU A 253 -11.81 -8.56 17.20
N TRP A 254 -11.81 -7.22 17.16
CA TRP A 254 -12.66 -6.44 16.24
C TRP A 254 -12.37 -6.80 14.78
N LEU A 255 -11.09 -6.78 14.37
CA LEU A 255 -10.67 -7.07 12.99
C LEU A 255 -11.06 -8.51 12.58
N ARG A 256 -10.96 -9.49 13.48
CA ARG A 256 -11.43 -10.87 13.26
C ARG A 256 -12.93 -10.90 12.98
N VAL A 257 -13.73 -10.20 13.78
CA VAL A 257 -15.18 -10.14 13.62
C VAL A 257 -15.56 -9.48 12.29
N GLN A 258 -14.97 -8.33 11.96
CA GLN A 258 -15.30 -7.60 10.74
C GLN A 258 -14.83 -8.31 9.46
N LEU A 259 -13.60 -8.85 9.42
CA LEU A 259 -13.13 -9.61 8.26
C LEU A 259 -13.94 -10.90 8.05
N GLN A 260 -14.47 -11.52 9.12
CA GLN A 260 -15.42 -12.63 8.97
C GLN A 260 -16.77 -12.16 8.41
N PHE A 261 -17.29 -10.99 8.79
CA PHE A 261 -18.50 -10.44 8.17
C PHE A 261 -18.28 -10.14 6.68
N LEU A 262 -17.13 -9.58 6.30
CA LEU A 262 -16.78 -9.38 4.89
C LEU A 262 -16.69 -10.70 4.11
N ARG A 263 -16.02 -11.72 4.66
CA ARG A 263 -15.99 -13.08 4.10
C ARG A 263 -17.40 -13.61 3.86
N ASN A 264 -18.28 -13.52 4.86
CA ASN A 264 -19.66 -13.98 4.78
C ASN A 264 -20.49 -13.21 3.73
N ARG A 265 -20.16 -11.93 3.47
CA ARG A 265 -20.76 -11.09 2.41
C ARG A 265 -20.08 -11.25 1.04
N GLY A 266 -19.00 -12.03 0.93
CA GLY A 266 -18.18 -12.15 -0.29
C GLY A 266 -17.29 -10.93 -0.60
N MET A 267 -17.25 -9.94 0.28
CA MET A 267 -16.50 -8.69 0.14
C MET A 267 -14.99 -8.87 0.34
N LYS A 268 -14.24 -7.80 0.03
CA LYS A 268 -12.79 -7.71 0.17
C LYS A 268 -12.37 -6.52 1.04
N ALA A 269 -11.15 -6.58 1.56
CA ALA A 269 -10.56 -5.58 2.44
C ALA A 269 -9.20 -5.09 1.93
N ILE A 270 -8.95 -3.78 2.03
CA ILE A 270 -7.60 -3.22 2.11
C ILE A 270 -7.37 -2.82 3.57
N LEU A 271 -6.21 -3.15 4.14
CA LEU A 271 -5.82 -2.68 5.47
C LEU A 271 -4.91 -1.45 5.32
N ILE A 272 -5.13 -0.43 6.15
CA ILE A 272 -4.26 0.75 6.20
C ILE A 272 -3.85 1.02 7.65
N GLY A 273 -2.65 1.56 7.82
CA GLY A 273 -2.12 2.03 9.09
C GLY A 273 -1.02 3.05 8.81
N HIS A 274 -0.44 3.66 9.84
CA HIS A 274 0.71 4.54 9.63
C HIS A 274 2.02 3.78 9.80
N VAL A 275 2.32 3.31 11.01
CA VAL A 275 3.54 2.55 11.33
C VAL A 275 3.43 1.15 10.70
N PRO A 276 4.31 0.75 9.75
CA PRO A 276 4.25 -0.56 9.14
C PRO A 276 4.77 -1.68 10.07
N PRO A 277 4.34 -2.94 9.87
CA PRO A 277 4.85 -4.13 10.57
C PRO A 277 6.27 -4.54 10.09
N ALA A 278 7.20 -3.58 9.99
CA ALA A 278 8.57 -3.80 9.58
C ALA A 278 9.36 -4.53 10.68
N ARG A 279 10.10 -5.56 10.27
CA ARG A 279 10.83 -6.48 11.17
C ARG A 279 12.02 -7.10 10.42
N THR A 280 13.21 -6.71 10.81
CA THR A 280 14.53 -7.22 10.39
C THR A 280 15.39 -7.47 11.64
N SER A 281 16.69 -7.73 11.50
CA SER A 281 17.59 -7.96 12.66
C SER A 281 17.90 -6.69 13.46
N GLY A 282 18.03 -5.54 12.79
CA GLY A 282 18.33 -4.24 13.39
C GLY A 282 17.14 -3.27 13.48
N LYS A 283 16.02 -3.54 12.81
CA LYS A 283 14.81 -2.71 12.87
C LYS A 283 13.55 -3.54 13.14
N GLN A 284 12.90 -3.29 14.26
CA GLN A 284 11.56 -3.77 14.57
C GLN A 284 10.70 -2.56 14.96
N LEU A 285 9.53 -2.40 14.33
CA LEU A 285 8.61 -1.30 14.63
C LEU A 285 7.36 -1.76 15.41
N TRP A 286 6.97 -3.02 15.32
CA TRP A 286 5.82 -3.54 16.08
C TRP A 286 6.28 -4.48 17.19
N GLU A 287 5.57 -4.48 18.32
CA GLU A 287 5.74 -5.52 19.34
C GLU A 287 5.56 -6.91 18.70
N GLU A 288 6.36 -7.89 19.14
CA GLU A 288 6.46 -9.21 18.52
C GLU A 288 5.11 -9.94 18.52
N THR A 289 4.36 -9.98 19.63
CA THR A 289 3.04 -10.62 19.64
C THR A 289 2.04 -9.91 18.73
N CYS A 290 2.15 -8.59 18.57
CA CYS A 290 1.34 -7.81 17.61
C CYS A 290 1.68 -8.16 16.15
N TRP A 291 2.96 -8.23 15.79
CA TRP A 291 3.41 -8.68 14.47
C TRP A 291 2.96 -10.13 14.18
N GLN A 292 3.17 -11.02 15.14
CA GLN A 292 2.80 -12.44 15.08
C GLN A 292 1.29 -12.62 14.85
N LYS A 293 0.46 -11.89 15.61
CA LYS A 293 -1.01 -11.93 15.51
C LYS A 293 -1.50 -11.33 14.20
N TYR A 294 -0.87 -10.27 13.70
CA TYR A 294 -1.16 -9.69 12.39
C TYR A 294 -0.85 -10.64 11.23
N THR A 295 0.35 -11.21 11.19
CA THR A 295 0.78 -12.16 10.15
C THR A 295 -0.12 -13.41 10.17
N LEU A 296 -0.55 -13.87 11.35
CA LEU A 296 -1.57 -14.92 11.49
C LEU A 296 -2.96 -14.49 10.96
N TRP A 297 -3.45 -13.29 11.29
CA TRP A 297 -4.72 -12.79 10.79
C TRP A 297 -4.75 -12.73 9.26
N LEU A 298 -3.69 -12.20 8.65
CA LEU A 298 -3.55 -12.16 7.20
C LEU A 298 -3.48 -13.57 6.59
N GLN A 299 -2.75 -14.52 7.21
CA GLN A 299 -2.75 -15.91 6.77
C GLN A 299 -4.17 -16.52 6.76
N GLN A 300 -4.97 -16.25 7.79
CA GLN A 300 -6.35 -16.75 7.88
C GLN A 300 -7.31 -16.02 6.95
N TYR A 301 -7.15 -14.71 6.71
CA TYR A 301 -8.02 -13.88 5.86
C TYR A 301 -7.46 -13.60 4.44
N ARG A 302 -6.54 -14.44 3.97
CA ARG A 302 -5.92 -14.37 2.61
C ARG A 302 -6.91 -14.49 1.44
N ASP A 303 -8.18 -14.81 1.70
CA ASP A 303 -9.32 -14.79 0.77
C ASP A 303 -10.07 -13.46 0.73
N VAL A 304 -9.93 -12.62 1.77
CA VAL A 304 -10.60 -11.33 1.94
C VAL A 304 -9.64 -10.16 1.68
N VAL A 305 -8.42 -10.21 2.22
CA VAL A 305 -7.47 -9.10 2.16
C VAL A 305 -6.81 -9.01 0.78
N VAL A 306 -6.72 -7.78 0.26
CA VAL A 306 -6.22 -7.43 -1.08
C VAL A 306 -4.83 -6.82 -1.01
N SER A 307 -4.57 -5.98 -0.01
CA SER A 307 -3.31 -5.28 0.20
C SER A 307 -3.25 -4.68 1.60
N SER A 308 -2.04 -4.36 2.06
CA SER A 308 -1.79 -3.58 3.28
C SER A 308 -0.90 -2.38 2.95
N LEU A 309 -1.30 -1.17 3.35
CA LEU A 309 -0.69 0.10 2.93
C LEU A 309 -0.29 0.96 4.15
N TYR A 310 0.93 1.48 4.15
CA TYR A 310 1.52 2.23 5.27
C TYR A 310 2.41 3.41 4.83
N GLY A 311 2.81 4.25 5.79
CA GLY A 311 3.71 5.41 5.63
C GLY A 311 4.89 5.34 6.61
N HIS A 312 5.11 6.39 7.41
CA HIS A 312 6.04 6.48 8.54
C HIS A 312 7.55 6.45 8.22
N MET A 313 7.98 5.62 7.27
CA MET A 313 9.40 5.40 6.96
C MET A 313 9.92 6.34 5.87
N ASN A 314 9.04 7.13 5.24
CA ASN A 314 9.31 8.12 4.18
C ASN A 314 10.04 7.61 2.90
N ILE A 315 10.44 6.34 2.85
CA ILE A 315 11.08 5.66 1.72
C ILE A 315 10.13 4.68 0.98
N ASP A 316 10.24 4.64 -0.34
CA ASP A 316 9.50 3.69 -1.18
C ASP A 316 10.03 2.25 -1.02
N HIS A 317 9.22 1.37 -0.44
CA HIS A 317 9.50 -0.05 -0.47
C HIS A 317 8.24 -0.91 -0.27
N PHE A 318 8.45 -2.22 -0.34
CA PHE A 318 7.49 -3.22 0.09
C PHE A 318 8.26 -4.27 0.91
N PHE A 319 7.56 -5.12 1.64
CA PHE A 319 8.17 -6.31 2.25
C PHE A 319 7.19 -7.48 2.32
N LEU A 320 7.73 -8.66 2.64
CA LEU A 320 7.02 -9.93 2.65
C LEU A 320 7.11 -10.56 4.04
N GLN A 321 5.97 -10.68 4.73
CA GLN A 321 5.90 -11.32 6.05
C GLN A 321 5.70 -12.82 5.86
N ASP A 322 6.59 -13.64 6.41
CA ASP A 322 6.58 -15.09 6.21
C ASP A 322 5.75 -15.80 7.28
N THR A 323 4.71 -16.52 6.85
CA THR A 323 3.82 -17.22 7.79
C THR A 323 4.43 -18.49 8.41
N ASN A 324 5.63 -18.91 7.99
CA ASN A 324 6.42 -19.93 8.71
C ASN A 324 7.12 -19.37 9.96
N GLU A 325 7.21 -18.04 10.12
CA GLU A 325 7.75 -17.41 11.32
C GLU A 325 6.71 -17.24 12.44
N ILE A 326 5.47 -17.71 12.21
CA ILE A 326 4.40 -17.64 13.21
C ILE A 326 4.64 -18.68 14.31
N ASP A 327 5.00 -18.22 15.51
CA ASP A 327 4.94 -19.05 16.73
C ASP A 327 3.62 -18.83 17.48
N ILE A 328 2.65 -19.70 17.24
CA ILE A 328 1.36 -19.69 17.95
C ILE A 328 1.54 -19.87 19.47
N ALA A 329 2.66 -20.42 19.95
CA ALA A 329 2.93 -20.57 21.38
C ALA A 329 3.34 -19.25 22.04
N SER A 330 4.08 -18.36 21.38
CA SER A 330 4.51 -17.06 21.94
C SER A 330 3.31 -16.10 22.11
N ILE A 331 2.47 -15.95 21.07
CA ILE A 331 1.18 -15.25 21.14
C ILE A 331 0.29 -15.85 22.25
N GLY A 332 0.46 -17.14 22.52
CA GLY A 332 -0.39 -17.90 23.43
C GLY A 332 0.09 -18.03 24.87
N SER A 333 1.29 -17.59 25.21
CA SER A 333 1.85 -17.71 26.56
C SER A 333 1.88 -16.39 27.34
N GLY A 334 1.81 -15.24 26.65
CA GLY A 334 2.15 -13.94 27.22
C GLY A 334 3.62 -13.86 27.69
N SER A 335 4.45 -14.82 27.27
CA SER A 335 5.85 -14.88 27.66
C SER A 335 6.71 -14.35 26.53
N SER A 336 7.15 -13.10 26.67
CA SER A 336 8.37 -12.64 26.03
C SER A 336 9.51 -13.58 26.43
N GLN A 337 9.86 -14.53 25.54
CA GLN A 337 11.22 -15.05 25.57
C GLN A 337 12.14 -13.86 25.40
N GLN A 338 13.23 -13.79 26.17
CA GLN A 338 14.04 -12.58 26.29
C GLN A 338 14.55 -12.14 24.91
N VAL A 339 13.86 -11.16 24.32
CA VAL A 339 14.37 -10.40 23.18
C VAL A 339 15.65 -9.73 23.65
N ASN A 340 16.65 -9.68 22.77
CA ASN A 340 17.94 -9.08 23.10
C ASN A 340 17.76 -7.64 23.60
N THR A 341 18.77 -7.16 24.33
CA THR A 341 18.84 -5.83 24.93
C THR A 341 18.18 -4.77 24.04
N ARG A 342 17.19 -4.04 24.57
CA ARG A 342 16.59 -2.89 23.89
C ARG A 342 17.67 -1.83 23.62
N GLU A 343 18.33 -1.90 22.47
CA GLU A 343 19.06 -0.77 21.91
C GLU A 343 18.03 0.18 21.28
N SER A 344 17.36 0.91 22.18
CA SER A 344 16.44 2.00 21.85
C SER A 344 17.23 3.15 21.24
N MET A 345 17.58 3.02 19.97
CA MET A 345 17.94 4.19 19.16
C MET A 345 16.66 5.01 18.97
N ASP A 346 16.57 6.11 19.72
CA ASP A 346 15.48 7.10 19.66
C ASP A 346 15.44 7.87 18.32
N GLU A 347 16.18 7.41 17.31
CA GLU A 347 16.28 8.02 16.00
C GLU A 347 14.99 7.83 15.18
N GLU A 348 14.31 8.97 15.00
CA GLU A 348 13.66 9.41 13.76
C GLU A 348 14.38 8.87 12.52
N PHE A 349 13.65 8.61 11.41
CA PHE A 349 14.09 7.71 10.35
C PHE A 349 15.24 8.25 9.47
N SER A 350 16.45 8.23 10.05
CA SER A 350 17.68 8.79 9.50
C SER A 350 18.17 8.03 8.27
N ILE A 351 18.89 8.71 7.38
CA ILE A 351 19.34 8.16 6.09
C ILE A 351 20.18 6.87 6.23
N GLU A 352 21.06 6.79 7.22
CA GLU A 352 21.87 5.58 7.44
C GLU A 352 21.01 4.47 8.06
N SER A 353 20.05 4.79 8.94
CA SER A 353 19.05 3.80 9.42
C SER A 353 18.15 3.28 8.30
N SER A 354 17.78 4.13 7.33
CA SER A 354 17.06 3.74 6.11
C SER A 354 17.87 2.77 5.26
N LYS A 355 19.16 3.08 5.05
CA LYS A 355 20.10 2.25 4.29
C LYS A 355 20.28 0.88 4.94
N ASP A 356 20.65 0.84 6.22
CA ASP A 356 20.95 -0.41 6.92
C ASP A 356 19.70 -1.31 6.94
N TYR A 357 18.51 -0.74 7.19
CA TYR A 357 17.24 -1.45 7.06
C TYR A 357 17.02 -2.04 5.66
N LEU A 358 17.28 -1.27 4.59
CA LEU A 358 17.12 -1.77 3.22
C LEU A 358 18.17 -2.83 2.85
N MET A 359 19.38 -2.76 3.42
CA MET A 359 20.40 -3.81 3.27
C MET A 359 19.97 -5.10 3.95
N GLU A 360 19.49 -5.04 5.20
CA GLU A 360 18.93 -6.21 5.90
C GLU A 360 17.69 -6.78 5.17
N LEU A 361 16.82 -5.94 4.63
CA LEU A 361 15.67 -6.35 3.82
C LEU A 361 16.13 -7.10 2.56
N ARG A 362 17.19 -6.61 1.89
CA ARG A 362 17.81 -7.29 0.74
C ARG A 362 18.47 -8.63 1.13
N GLU A 363 19.12 -8.72 2.28
CA GLU A 363 19.69 -9.99 2.77
C GLU A 363 18.60 -11.02 3.05
N ASN A 364 17.52 -10.61 3.74
CA ASN A 364 16.34 -11.45 3.93
C ASN A 364 15.76 -11.91 2.58
N TRP A 365 15.68 -11.01 1.59
CA TRP A 365 15.25 -11.35 0.23
C TRP A 365 16.17 -12.31 -0.52
N ALA A 366 17.47 -12.34 -0.21
CA ALA A 366 18.40 -13.31 -0.80
C ALA A 366 18.11 -14.76 -0.37
N THR A 367 17.44 -14.95 0.76
CA THR A 367 17.01 -16.27 1.27
C THR A 367 15.71 -16.80 0.63
N LEU A 368 14.94 -15.92 -0.02
CA LEU A 368 13.62 -16.28 -0.58
C LEU A 368 13.75 -17.32 -1.70
N PRO A 369 12.83 -18.29 -1.80
CA PRO A 369 12.82 -19.26 -2.90
C PRO A 369 12.37 -18.61 -4.22
N ASP A 370 12.96 -19.01 -5.35
CA ASP A 370 12.53 -18.53 -6.67
C ASP A 370 11.13 -19.10 -7.04
N PRO A 371 10.10 -18.26 -7.28
CA PRO A 371 8.81 -18.73 -7.76
C PRO A 371 8.83 -19.23 -9.23
N VAL A 372 9.96 -19.13 -9.95
CA VAL A 372 10.12 -19.58 -11.35
C VAL A 372 10.95 -20.86 -11.51
N ALA A 373 12.04 -21.07 -10.76
CA ALA A 373 12.83 -22.31 -10.78
C ALA A 373 11.97 -23.58 -10.60
N ASP A 374 12.03 -24.51 -11.55
CA ASP A 374 11.15 -25.68 -11.57
C ASP A 374 11.58 -26.79 -10.58
N LYS A 375 12.89 -26.90 -10.31
CA LYS A 375 13.50 -27.99 -9.52
C LYS A 375 14.70 -27.48 -8.73
N ASP A 376 14.53 -27.37 -7.42
CA ASP A 376 15.63 -27.32 -6.45
C ASP A 376 15.78 -28.67 -5.76
N LEU A 377 17.00 -29.04 -5.41
CA LEU A 377 17.26 -30.07 -4.40
C LEU A 377 17.17 -29.42 -3.01
N ASP A 378 16.60 -30.11 -2.02
CA ASP A 378 16.82 -29.73 -0.62
C ASP A 378 18.17 -30.27 -0.11
N GLU A 379 18.61 -29.78 1.06
CA GLU A 379 19.90 -30.17 1.66
C GLU A 379 19.98 -31.67 2.02
N SER A 380 18.84 -32.38 2.04
CA SER A 380 18.76 -33.83 2.23
C SER A 380 18.70 -34.63 0.91
N GLY A 381 18.82 -33.95 -0.24
CA GLY A 381 18.75 -34.53 -1.58
C GLY A 381 17.33 -34.96 -2.01
N LYS A 382 16.28 -34.56 -1.29
CA LYS A 382 14.90 -34.97 -1.59
C LYS A 382 14.22 -33.99 -2.55
N LYS A 383 13.34 -34.54 -3.38
CA LYS A 383 12.47 -33.80 -4.29
C LYS A 383 11.19 -33.41 -3.54
N ARG A 384 11.11 -32.18 -3.04
CA ARG A 384 9.83 -31.56 -2.64
C ARG A 384 9.22 -30.84 -3.84
N HIS A 385 7.90 -30.72 -3.91
CA HIS A 385 7.30 -29.95 -5.00
C HIS A 385 7.49 -28.46 -4.73
N LYS A 386 7.89 -27.72 -5.76
CA LYS A 386 8.15 -26.27 -5.71
C LYS A 386 7.09 -25.46 -4.97
N LYS A 387 5.81 -25.78 -5.21
CA LYS A 387 4.63 -25.14 -4.57
C LYS A 387 4.71 -25.22 -3.03
N ASP A 388 5.26 -26.30 -2.48
CA ASP A 388 5.39 -26.51 -1.03
C ASP A 388 6.36 -25.51 -0.37
N LYS A 389 7.39 -25.03 -1.08
CA LYS A 389 8.36 -24.05 -0.54
C LYS A 389 7.74 -22.67 -0.33
N ILE A 390 6.78 -22.30 -1.19
CA ILE A 390 6.08 -21.00 -1.19
C ILE A 390 4.66 -21.09 -0.61
N GLY A 391 4.29 -22.21 0.01
CA GLY A 391 2.98 -22.40 0.66
C GLY A 391 1.80 -22.70 -0.27
N GLY A 392 2.01 -22.73 -1.59
CA GLY A 392 0.98 -23.05 -2.57
C GLY A 392 1.31 -22.57 -3.99
N PRO A 393 0.42 -22.74 -4.97
CA PRO A 393 0.64 -22.28 -6.35
C PRO A 393 0.71 -20.76 -6.51
N TRP A 394 0.22 -19.98 -5.54
CA TRP A 394 0.08 -18.51 -5.57
C TRP A 394 0.99 -17.79 -4.56
N ALA A 395 1.92 -18.50 -3.95
CA ALA A 395 2.79 -18.03 -2.88
C ALA A 395 2.07 -17.73 -1.54
N GLU A 396 1.04 -18.51 -1.19
CA GLU A 396 0.20 -18.35 0.01
C GLU A 396 0.94 -18.41 1.37
N ARG A 397 2.26 -18.71 1.39
CA ARG A 397 3.13 -18.59 2.58
C ARG A 397 3.37 -17.14 3.00
N TYR A 398 3.35 -16.18 2.07
CA TYR A 398 3.80 -14.81 2.30
C TYR A 398 2.64 -13.82 2.32
N GLN A 399 2.74 -12.78 3.15
CA GLN A 399 1.85 -11.62 3.12
C GLN A 399 2.61 -10.41 2.55
N LEU A 400 1.97 -9.61 1.70
CA LEU A 400 2.58 -8.45 1.06
C LEU A 400 2.11 -7.15 1.72
N THR A 401 3.07 -6.32 2.13
CA THR A 401 2.85 -5.00 2.70
C THR A 401 3.61 -3.96 1.88
N PHE A 402 2.95 -2.86 1.53
CA PHE A 402 3.56 -1.71 0.85
C PHE A 402 3.76 -0.56 1.83
N VAL A 403 4.89 0.12 1.72
CA VAL A 403 5.18 1.40 2.36
C VAL A 403 5.33 2.45 1.27
N SER A 404 4.66 3.59 1.44
CA SER A 404 4.71 4.69 0.48
C SER A 404 5.64 5.80 0.96
N PRO A 405 6.42 6.42 0.05
CA PRO A 405 7.17 7.62 0.36
C PRO A 405 6.22 8.81 0.62
N SER A 406 6.76 9.83 1.27
CA SER A 406 6.03 10.90 1.94
C SER A 406 5.81 12.16 1.12
N ILE A 407 5.01 13.09 1.66
CA ILE A 407 4.98 14.49 1.20
C ILE A 407 6.05 15.34 1.91
N VAL A 408 6.42 15.03 3.16
CA VAL A 408 7.50 15.72 3.89
C VAL A 408 8.85 15.62 3.14
N PRO A 409 9.61 16.73 2.98
CA PRO A 409 10.73 16.79 2.03
C PRO A 409 12.05 16.17 2.54
N ASN A 410 12.01 15.13 3.38
CA ASN A 410 13.18 14.26 3.64
C ASN A 410 13.70 13.62 2.34
N TYR A 411 12.81 13.44 1.34
CA TYR A 411 13.15 13.15 -0.05
C TYR A 411 12.47 14.16 -0.98
N PHE A 412 12.06 13.78 -2.19
CA PHE A 412 11.12 14.61 -2.96
C PHE A 412 9.67 14.26 -2.54
N PRO A 413 8.78 15.26 -2.34
CA PRO A 413 7.38 15.02 -2.02
C PRO A 413 6.71 14.13 -3.07
N THR A 414 5.98 13.10 -2.63
CA THR A 414 5.52 12.00 -3.49
C THR A 414 4.03 11.67 -3.28
N LEU A 415 3.37 11.25 -4.35
CA LEU A 415 2.01 10.71 -4.38
C LEU A 415 2.02 9.36 -5.10
N ARG A 416 1.22 8.39 -4.63
CA ARG A 416 1.10 7.07 -5.27
C ARG A 416 -0.34 6.80 -5.70
N VAL A 417 -0.55 6.55 -6.98
CA VAL A 417 -1.86 6.15 -7.52
C VAL A 417 -1.81 4.68 -7.90
N PHE A 418 -2.51 3.85 -7.14
CA PHE A 418 -2.68 2.43 -7.44
C PHE A 418 -3.81 2.23 -8.45
N GLU A 419 -3.70 1.19 -9.27
CA GLU A 419 -4.81 0.71 -10.09
C GLU A 419 -5.16 -0.76 -9.78
N TYR A 420 -6.45 -1.07 -9.85
CA TYR A 420 -7.00 -2.38 -9.53
C TYR A 420 -8.00 -2.86 -10.60
N ASN A 421 -8.27 -4.15 -10.61
CA ASN A 421 -9.15 -4.78 -11.59
C ASN A 421 -10.64 -4.54 -11.26
N ILE A 422 -11.37 -3.86 -12.16
CA ILE A 422 -12.82 -3.59 -12.02
C ILE A 422 -13.72 -4.51 -12.86
N THR A 423 -13.16 -5.56 -13.49
CA THR A 423 -13.90 -6.50 -14.34
C THR A 423 -15.11 -7.08 -13.61
N GLY A 424 -16.30 -6.83 -14.13
CA GLY A 424 -17.58 -7.30 -13.58
C GLY A 424 -18.18 -6.44 -12.45
N ILE A 425 -17.59 -5.28 -12.13
CA ILE A 425 -18.14 -4.29 -11.17
C ILE A 425 -18.23 -2.87 -11.71
N GLU A 426 -17.93 -2.64 -13.00
CA GLU A 426 -17.80 -1.33 -13.66
C GLU A 426 -19.06 -0.46 -13.57
N ASN A 427 -20.22 -1.09 -13.44
CA ASN A 427 -21.54 -0.45 -13.34
C ASN A 427 -22.16 -0.58 -11.92
N THR A 428 -21.34 -0.88 -10.90
CA THR A 428 -21.78 -0.86 -9.49
C THR A 428 -22.01 0.59 -9.04
N PRO A 429 -23.06 0.89 -8.26
CA PRO A 429 -23.23 2.19 -7.63
C PRO A 429 -21.98 2.61 -6.85
N THR A 430 -21.54 3.85 -7.04
CA THR A 430 -20.39 4.40 -6.31
C THR A 430 -20.76 4.71 -4.86
N TRP A 431 -19.75 4.99 -4.03
CA TRP A 431 -19.96 5.42 -2.65
C TRP A 431 -20.91 6.63 -2.55
N VAL A 432 -20.72 7.65 -3.40
CA VAL A 432 -21.57 8.85 -3.41
C VAL A 432 -23.01 8.56 -3.88
N ASP A 433 -23.22 7.62 -4.81
CA ASP A 433 -24.57 7.16 -5.17
C ASP A 433 -25.29 6.55 -3.95
N LYS A 434 -24.59 5.76 -3.12
CA LYS A 434 -25.16 5.14 -1.90
C LYS A 434 -25.50 6.18 -0.85
N ILE A 435 -24.59 7.12 -0.55
CA ILE A 435 -24.78 8.19 0.44
C ILE A 435 -25.97 9.09 0.08
N ARG A 436 -25.99 9.68 -1.13
CA ARG A 436 -27.07 10.57 -1.57
C ARG A 436 -28.42 9.82 -1.65
N ALA A 437 -28.41 8.54 -1.99
CA ALA A 437 -29.60 7.70 -1.99
C ALA A 437 -30.06 7.22 -0.60
N SER A 438 -29.28 7.41 0.47
CA SER A 438 -29.75 7.34 1.87
C SER A 438 -30.30 8.68 2.34
N GLU A 439 -29.60 9.79 2.09
CA GLU A 439 -30.02 11.14 2.51
C GLU A 439 -31.37 11.54 1.88
N ALA A 440 -31.55 11.27 0.59
CA ALA A 440 -32.83 11.47 -0.11
C ALA A 440 -33.97 10.54 0.35
N LYS A 441 -33.68 9.55 1.21
CA LYS A 441 -34.67 8.62 1.81
C LYS A 441 -34.95 8.92 3.28
N SER A 442 -34.65 10.14 3.75
CA SER A 442 -34.91 10.58 5.13
C SER A 442 -36.11 11.53 5.26
N PRO A 443 -37.38 11.08 5.04
CA PRO A 443 -38.50 11.70 5.72
C PRO A 443 -38.41 11.35 7.22
N SER A 444 -38.84 12.25 8.10
CA SER A 444 -38.79 12.07 9.55
C SER A 444 -39.46 10.76 10.00
N LEU A 445 -38.68 9.86 10.60
CA LEU A 445 -39.19 8.68 11.29
C LEU A 445 -39.39 8.96 12.80
N PRO A 446 -40.33 8.28 13.47
CA PRO A 446 -40.50 8.38 14.92
C PRO A 446 -39.32 7.80 15.70
N GLU A 447 -39.28 8.10 16.99
CA GLU A 447 -38.51 7.33 18.00
C GLU A 447 -39.02 5.86 18.07
N ASP A 448 -38.33 5.02 18.84
CA ASP A 448 -38.59 3.58 19.06
C ASP A 448 -38.17 2.61 17.93
N LEU A 449 -36.85 2.53 17.67
CA LEU A 449 -36.19 1.32 17.17
C LEU A 449 -34.99 0.95 18.06
N GLU A 450 -35.14 -0.10 18.88
CA GLU A 450 -34.07 -0.63 19.73
C GLU A 450 -32.96 -1.26 18.87
N LEU A 451 -31.76 -0.69 18.90
CA LEU A 451 -30.56 -1.30 18.33
C LEU A 451 -30.12 -2.49 19.20
N PRO A 452 -29.75 -3.65 18.62
CA PRO A 452 -29.18 -4.77 19.38
C PRO A 452 -27.87 -4.37 20.07
N GLN A 453 -27.93 -4.14 21.38
CA GLN A 453 -26.79 -3.68 22.17
C GLN A 453 -25.70 -4.76 22.21
N LEU A 454 -24.59 -4.50 21.48
CA LEU A 454 -23.46 -5.42 21.34
C LEU A 454 -22.56 -5.36 22.60
N GLU A 455 -23.07 -5.84 23.72
CA GLU A 455 -22.27 -6.03 24.93
C GLU A 455 -21.12 -7.01 24.68
N LEU A 456 -19.89 -6.50 24.68
CA LEU A 456 -18.71 -7.32 24.95
C LEU A 456 -18.88 -7.90 26.36
N ARG A 457 -19.13 -9.21 26.46
CA ARG A 457 -19.36 -9.91 27.73
C ARG A 457 -18.24 -9.58 28.73
N SER A 458 -18.64 -9.05 29.88
CA SER A 458 -17.73 -8.77 30.98
C SER A 458 -17.14 -10.07 31.57
N GLU A 459 -16.01 -9.93 32.25
CA GLU A 459 -15.11 -11.03 32.66
C GLU A 459 -15.77 -12.10 33.55
N LEU A 460 -16.89 -11.74 34.20
CA LEU A 460 -17.61 -12.57 35.17
C LEU A 460 -18.23 -13.85 34.58
N ASP A 461 -18.73 -13.83 33.34
CA ASP A 461 -19.38 -15.00 32.72
C ASP A 461 -18.38 -16.15 32.47
N ILE A 462 -17.17 -15.79 32.06
CA ILE A 462 -16.09 -16.73 31.71
C ILE A 462 -15.61 -17.51 32.94
N GLU A 463 -15.62 -16.88 34.12
CA GLU A 463 -15.35 -17.49 35.43
C GLU A 463 -16.44 -18.53 35.82
N ILE A 464 -17.71 -18.25 35.51
CA ILE A 464 -18.85 -19.05 35.96
C ILE A 464 -18.98 -20.37 35.16
N GLU A 465 -18.75 -20.34 33.84
CA GLU A 465 -18.77 -21.57 33.03
C GLU A 465 -17.62 -22.53 33.40
N LYS A 466 -16.40 -22.00 33.60
CA LYS A 466 -15.20 -22.78 33.96
C LYS A 466 -15.37 -23.56 35.27
N LYS A 467 -16.24 -23.12 36.18
CA LYS A 467 -16.52 -23.78 37.47
C LYS A 467 -17.49 -24.96 37.39
N LYS A 468 -18.21 -25.18 36.27
CA LYS A 468 -19.26 -26.23 36.18
C LYS A 468 -18.87 -27.57 35.54
N LYS A 469 -17.66 -27.74 34.97
CA LYS A 469 -17.23 -29.02 34.34
C LYS A 469 -15.90 -29.58 34.89
N LYS A 470 -15.95 -30.21 36.08
CA LYS A 470 -14.90 -31.12 36.59
C LYS A 470 -15.43 -32.53 36.89
N LYS A 471 -15.35 -33.43 35.91
CA LYS A 471 -15.27 -34.89 36.14
C LYS A 471 -14.08 -35.46 35.35
N LYS A 472 -13.51 -36.55 35.86
CA LYS A 472 -12.16 -37.03 35.50
C LYS A 472 -12.12 -37.81 34.18
N GLY A 473 -11.08 -37.58 33.40
CA GLY A 473 -10.54 -38.51 32.39
C GLY A 473 -9.05 -38.27 32.22
N LYS A 474 -8.22 -39.32 32.30
CA LYS A 474 -6.80 -39.27 31.88
C LYS A 474 -6.73 -39.76 30.44
N HIS A 475 -6.16 -38.99 29.51
CA HIS A 475 -5.38 -39.48 28.36
C HIS A 475 -4.81 -38.27 27.60
N GLY A 476 -3.59 -38.41 27.05
CA GLY A 476 -2.99 -37.48 26.08
C GLY A 476 -2.54 -36.11 26.63
N LYS A 477 -1.28 -35.74 26.35
CA LYS A 477 -0.90 -34.31 26.29
C LYS A 477 -1.21 -33.80 24.87
N THR A 478 -2.46 -33.41 24.61
CA THR A 478 -2.70 -32.46 23.52
C THR A 478 -2.06 -31.11 23.92
N PRO A 479 -1.61 -30.28 22.96
CA PRO A 479 -1.32 -28.88 23.24
C PRO A 479 -2.53 -28.23 23.94
N LYS A 480 -2.28 -27.28 24.84
CA LYS A 480 -3.35 -26.37 25.26
C LYS A 480 -3.76 -25.53 24.04
N PRO A 481 -5.05 -25.24 23.82
CA PRO A 481 -5.42 -24.22 22.84
C PRO A 481 -4.83 -22.86 23.27
N PRO A 482 -4.58 -21.95 22.32
CA PRO A 482 -4.19 -20.59 22.65
C PRO A 482 -5.28 -19.87 23.51
N PRO A 483 -4.91 -18.82 24.25
CA PRO A 483 -5.81 -18.04 25.10
C PRO A 483 -6.70 -17.07 24.29
N PHE A 484 -6.46 -16.95 22.98
CA PHE A 484 -7.18 -16.08 22.04
C PHE A 484 -7.90 -16.89 20.97
N THR A 485 -8.87 -16.28 20.28
CA THR A 485 -9.61 -16.96 19.21
C THR A 485 -8.86 -16.85 17.89
N VAL A 486 -8.18 -17.93 17.48
CA VAL A 486 -7.60 -18.01 16.12
C VAL A 486 -8.74 -17.90 15.10
N PRO A 487 -8.64 -17.04 14.07
CA PRO A 487 -9.65 -16.96 13.01
C PRO A 487 -9.74 -18.26 12.20
N GLU A 488 -10.91 -18.56 11.64
CA GLU A 488 -11.03 -19.73 10.76
C GLU A 488 -10.33 -19.47 9.41
N PRO A 489 -9.62 -20.48 8.84
CA PRO A 489 -9.05 -20.38 7.50
C PRO A 489 -10.13 -20.31 6.42
N PRO A 490 -9.78 -19.94 5.18
CA PRO A 490 -10.66 -20.11 4.03
C PRO A 490 -11.00 -21.59 3.83
N ALA A 491 -12.19 -21.87 3.28
CA ALA A 491 -12.69 -23.23 3.10
C ALA A 491 -11.68 -24.11 2.33
N LYS A 492 -11.47 -25.34 2.79
CA LYS A 492 -10.42 -26.23 2.23
C LYS A 492 -10.66 -26.48 0.74
N GLY A 493 -9.79 -25.90 -0.10
CA GLY A 493 -9.86 -26.00 -1.57
C GLY A 493 -10.40 -24.75 -2.27
N SER A 494 -10.79 -23.70 -1.54
CA SER A 494 -11.06 -22.39 -2.17
C SER A 494 -9.77 -21.78 -2.72
N PRO A 495 -9.81 -21.04 -3.84
CA PRO A 495 -8.69 -20.20 -4.26
C PRO A 495 -8.41 -19.11 -3.21
N PRO A 496 -7.19 -18.53 -3.19
CA PRO A 496 -6.90 -17.36 -2.39
C PRO A 496 -7.47 -16.07 -3.03
N GLY A 497 -7.43 -14.98 -2.28
CA GLY A 497 -8.03 -13.70 -2.62
C GLY A 497 -7.24 -12.89 -3.65
N PRO A 498 -7.70 -11.65 -3.92
CA PRO A 498 -7.17 -10.84 -5.03
C PRO A 498 -5.70 -10.43 -4.90
N ALA A 499 -5.12 -10.50 -3.69
CA ALA A 499 -3.69 -10.34 -3.45
C ALA A 499 -2.82 -11.44 -4.08
N TYR A 500 -3.38 -12.63 -4.31
CA TYR A 500 -2.63 -13.85 -4.69
C TYR A 500 -2.97 -14.36 -6.09
N PHE A 501 -4.25 -14.27 -6.45
CA PHE A 501 -4.77 -14.79 -7.71
C PHE A 501 -5.49 -13.67 -8.48
N PRO A 502 -5.09 -13.37 -9.74
CA PRO A 502 -5.71 -12.34 -10.55
C PRO A 502 -7.23 -12.53 -10.73
N GLN A 503 -8.00 -11.64 -10.11
CA GLN A 503 -9.46 -11.60 -10.14
C GLN A 503 -9.94 -10.14 -9.98
N THR A 504 -11.24 -9.90 -9.88
CA THR A 504 -11.77 -8.56 -9.55
C THR A 504 -11.18 -8.07 -8.22
N LEU A 505 -10.86 -6.78 -8.13
CA LEU A 505 -10.13 -6.11 -7.05
C LEU A 505 -8.64 -6.48 -6.89
N THR A 506 -8.04 -7.32 -7.75
CA THR A 506 -6.56 -7.49 -7.76
C THR A 506 -5.88 -6.18 -8.13
N LEU A 507 -4.83 -5.80 -7.39
CA LEU A 507 -3.98 -4.66 -7.75
C LEU A 507 -3.15 -4.99 -9.01
N LYS A 508 -3.28 -4.17 -10.04
CA LYS A 508 -2.58 -4.32 -11.33
C LYS A 508 -1.19 -3.69 -11.31
N GLY A 509 -1.04 -2.59 -10.57
CA GLY A 509 0.15 -1.74 -10.60
C GLY A 509 -0.07 -0.41 -9.91
N PHE A 510 0.95 0.43 -9.88
CA PHE A 510 0.83 1.83 -9.46
C PHE A 510 1.72 2.75 -10.31
N THR A 511 1.37 4.03 -10.30
CA THR A 511 2.20 5.12 -10.81
C THR A 511 2.61 6.00 -9.64
N GLN A 512 3.92 6.25 -9.53
CA GLN A 512 4.51 7.13 -8.54
C GLN A 512 4.75 8.51 -9.17
N TYR A 513 4.30 9.55 -8.47
CA TYR A 513 4.41 10.94 -8.89
C TYR A 513 5.25 11.70 -7.88
N TYR A 514 6.28 12.42 -8.31
CA TYR A 514 7.16 13.19 -7.42
C TYR A 514 7.21 14.67 -7.80
N ALA A 515 7.42 15.54 -6.83
CA ALA A 515 7.62 16.98 -7.01
C ALA A 515 9.11 17.33 -6.91
N ASN A 516 9.76 17.59 -8.03
CA ASN A 516 11.19 17.90 -8.09
C ASN A 516 11.50 19.29 -7.50
N LEU A 517 11.59 19.40 -6.17
CA LEU A 517 11.79 20.66 -5.46
C LEU A 517 13.08 21.39 -5.87
N THR A 518 14.15 20.66 -6.23
CA THR A 518 15.40 21.29 -6.73
C THR A 518 15.15 22.09 -8.01
N TYR A 519 14.25 21.61 -8.88
CA TYR A 519 13.79 22.33 -10.06
C TYR A 519 12.76 23.42 -9.73
N ILE A 520 11.74 23.09 -8.93
CA ILE A 520 10.58 23.97 -8.65
C ILE A 520 10.99 25.17 -7.78
N ASN A 521 11.76 24.98 -6.71
CA ASN A 521 12.24 26.07 -5.85
C ASN A 521 13.14 27.05 -6.61
N ASN A 522 13.96 26.57 -7.57
CA ASN A 522 14.76 27.38 -8.51
C ASN A 522 15.80 28.36 -7.88
N ASP A 523 15.96 28.28 -6.55
CA ASP A 523 16.75 29.19 -5.71
C ASP A 523 18.17 28.69 -5.39
N ILE A 524 18.60 27.50 -5.82
CA ILE A 524 19.98 26.99 -5.59
C ILE A 524 20.80 27.00 -6.90
N THR A 525 22.10 27.34 -6.81
CA THR A 525 23.04 27.25 -7.94
C THR A 525 23.58 25.83 -8.14
N LYS A 526 23.68 25.40 -9.41
CA LYS A 526 24.45 24.22 -9.79
C LYS A 526 25.93 24.57 -9.83
N ASP A 527 26.59 24.52 -8.68
CA ASP A 527 28.04 24.62 -8.60
C ASP A 527 28.64 23.34 -9.20
N VAL A 528 29.53 23.50 -10.20
CA VAL A 528 29.99 22.40 -11.06
C VAL A 528 31.16 21.62 -10.45
N ASN A 529 31.83 22.20 -9.46
CA ASN A 529 32.77 21.51 -8.57
C ASN A 529 32.39 21.87 -7.14
N GLU A 530 32.10 20.88 -6.30
CA GLU A 530 32.61 20.76 -4.92
C GLU A 530 32.20 19.41 -4.33
N GLU A 531 32.89 19.01 -3.26
CA GLU A 531 32.77 17.68 -2.67
C GLU A 531 31.38 17.46 -2.04
N ASN A 532 30.86 16.23 -2.14
CA ASN A 532 29.58 15.86 -1.53
C ASN A 532 29.65 16.11 -0.01
N GLY A 533 28.96 17.14 0.46
CA GLY A 533 29.00 17.58 1.85
C GLY A 533 28.68 16.44 2.80
N TRP A 534 29.64 16.10 3.66
CA TRP A 534 29.61 14.93 4.53
C TRP A 534 28.30 14.87 5.32
N LEU A 535 27.45 13.89 5.00
CA LEU A 535 26.16 13.72 5.68
C LEU A 535 26.40 13.39 7.15
N ALA A 536 25.49 13.85 8.02
CA ALA A 536 25.50 13.47 9.42
C ALA A 536 25.29 11.94 9.51
N LEU A 537 26.30 11.22 10.03
CA LEU A 537 26.26 9.76 10.10
C LEU A 537 25.28 9.23 11.16
N LEU A 538 24.86 10.08 12.10
CA LEU A 538 23.83 9.84 13.11
C LEU A 538 23.12 11.17 13.40
N GLY A 539 21.81 11.14 13.68
CA GLY A 539 21.01 12.32 14.02
C GLY A 539 20.67 13.26 12.83
N TRP A 540 20.27 14.49 13.16
CA TRP A 540 19.67 15.47 12.24
C TRP A 540 20.46 15.68 10.94
N ASN A 541 19.76 15.49 9.81
CA ASN A 541 20.23 15.70 8.47
C ASN A 541 19.77 17.08 7.92
N PRO A 542 20.70 18.05 7.74
CA PRO A 542 20.39 19.37 7.19
C PRO A 542 20.35 19.41 5.64
N GLY A 543 20.47 18.24 4.99
CA GLY A 543 20.33 18.02 3.56
C GLY A 543 21.44 18.52 2.64
N LYS A 544 21.35 18.11 1.37
CA LYS A 544 22.35 18.31 0.31
C LYS A 544 22.64 19.78 -0.05
N HIS A 545 21.92 20.72 0.56
CA HIS A 545 22.04 22.16 0.33
C HIS A 545 22.44 22.94 1.60
N LYS A 546 22.78 22.26 2.71
CA LYS A 546 23.31 22.88 3.95
C LYS A 546 24.33 23.98 3.65
N GLY A 547 24.16 25.15 4.28
CA GLY A 547 25.10 26.27 4.17
C GLY A 547 25.10 27.00 2.83
N LYS A 548 24.45 26.48 1.78
CA LYS A 548 24.26 27.20 0.53
C LYS A 548 23.29 28.36 0.74
N LYS A 549 23.51 29.45 -0.01
CA LYS A 549 22.65 30.64 0.02
C LYS A 549 21.71 30.65 -1.17
N PRO A 550 20.50 31.22 -1.03
CA PRO A 550 19.60 31.44 -2.15
C PRO A 550 20.24 32.33 -3.23
N LYS A 551 20.04 31.92 -4.48
CA LYS A 551 20.39 32.62 -5.72
C LYS A 551 19.63 33.94 -5.91
N HIS A 552 18.57 34.17 -5.13
CA HIS A 552 17.66 35.29 -5.26
C HIS A 552 17.24 35.83 -3.88
N ASP A 553 17.44 37.13 -3.62
CA ASP A 553 17.07 37.80 -2.34
C ASP A 553 15.56 37.77 -2.02
N LYS A 554 14.75 37.37 -3.00
CA LYS A 554 13.33 37.06 -2.87
C LYS A 554 13.08 35.77 -3.65
N PRO A 555 12.32 34.80 -3.10
CA PRO A 555 12.13 33.51 -3.75
C PRO A 555 11.54 33.66 -5.15
N LYS A 556 12.02 32.85 -6.10
CA LYS A 556 11.47 32.80 -7.47
C LYS A 556 11.20 31.35 -7.89
N PRO A 557 10.27 30.66 -7.23
CA PRO A 557 9.87 29.33 -7.64
C PRO A 557 9.23 29.34 -9.04
N ARG A 558 9.21 28.16 -9.64
CA ARG A 558 8.44 27.85 -10.86
C ARG A 558 7.02 27.45 -10.48
N ASP A 559 6.17 27.28 -11.48
CA ASP A 559 4.86 26.64 -11.30
C ASP A 559 5.03 25.26 -10.66
N PHE A 560 4.25 24.99 -9.62
CA PHE A 560 4.30 23.72 -8.90
C PHE A 560 3.55 22.63 -9.68
N GLY A 561 4.16 21.46 -9.81
CA GLY A 561 3.52 20.29 -10.36
C GLY A 561 4.26 19.01 -9.99
N PHE A 562 3.51 17.92 -9.90
CA PHE A 562 4.08 16.58 -9.85
C PHE A 562 4.31 16.06 -11.28
N GLU A 563 5.42 15.34 -11.46
CA GLU A 563 5.72 14.56 -12.66
C GLU A 563 5.85 13.07 -12.30
N VAL A 564 5.75 12.17 -13.28
CA VAL A 564 5.86 10.72 -13.02
C VAL A 564 7.32 10.36 -12.73
N GLU A 565 7.58 9.76 -11.57
CA GLU A 565 8.90 9.23 -11.23
C GLU A 565 9.12 7.87 -11.89
N TYR A 566 8.16 6.95 -11.71
CA TYR A 566 8.06 5.68 -12.42
C TYR A 566 6.64 5.11 -12.37
N THR A 567 6.40 4.03 -13.12
CA THR A 567 5.16 3.25 -13.06
C THR A 567 5.45 1.77 -13.25
N THR A 568 4.80 0.92 -12.47
CA THR A 568 5.09 -0.53 -12.51
C THR A 568 4.67 -1.21 -13.81
N PHE A 569 3.78 -0.57 -14.60
CA PHE A 569 3.19 -1.15 -15.82
C PHE A 569 4.14 -1.28 -17.01
N ASN A 570 5.17 -0.43 -17.11
CA ASN A 570 6.10 -0.42 -18.24
C ASN A 570 7.58 -0.47 -17.81
N ASP A 571 7.84 -0.73 -16.53
CA ASP A 571 9.18 -0.81 -15.97
C ASP A 571 9.98 -1.97 -16.59
N LYS A 572 10.95 -1.63 -17.43
CA LYS A 572 11.81 -2.57 -18.17
C LYS A 572 12.75 -3.37 -17.26
N ILE A 573 12.96 -2.96 -16.01
CA ILE A 573 13.86 -3.58 -15.03
C ILE A 573 13.07 -4.47 -14.08
N TYR A 574 12.02 -3.95 -13.43
CA TYR A 574 11.14 -4.74 -12.56
C TYR A 574 10.33 -5.78 -13.33
N LYS A 575 9.74 -5.44 -14.49
CA LYS A 575 8.89 -6.33 -15.31
C LYS A 575 7.79 -7.02 -14.48
N LEU A 576 6.96 -6.21 -13.81
CA LEU A 576 5.77 -6.68 -13.07
C LEU A 576 4.56 -6.69 -14.01
N ASN A 577 3.84 -7.82 -14.07
CA ASN A 577 2.59 -7.94 -14.83
C ASN A 577 1.36 -7.55 -13.97
N ASP A 578 1.49 -7.74 -12.66
CA ASP A 578 0.50 -7.46 -11.62
C ASP A 578 1.24 -7.21 -10.29
N LEU A 579 0.50 -6.78 -9.25
CA LEU A 579 1.02 -6.65 -7.90
C LEU A 579 0.62 -7.83 -6.98
N THR A 580 0.49 -9.04 -7.53
CA THR A 580 0.24 -10.21 -6.68
C THR A 580 1.45 -10.55 -5.82
N VAL A 581 1.21 -11.18 -4.65
CA VAL A 581 2.25 -11.67 -3.73
C VAL A 581 3.32 -12.47 -4.47
N LYS A 582 2.93 -13.28 -5.46
CA LYS A 582 3.85 -14.09 -6.27
C LYS A 582 4.73 -13.26 -7.23
N SER A 583 4.20 -12.18 -7.79
CA SER A 583 4.96 -11.25 -8.63
C SER A 583 5.96 -10.44 -7.80
N LEU A 584 5.56 -9.94 -6.62
CA LEU A 584 6.48 -9.23 -5.72
C LEU A 584 7.50 -10.18 -5.08
N LEU A 585 7.14 -11.42 -4.73
CA LEU A 585 8.10 -12.46 -4.31
C LEU A 585 9.18 -12.70 -5.37
N ARG A 586 8.80 -12.73 -6.65
CA ARG A 586 9.75 -12.85 -7.78
C ARG A 586 10.67 -11.64 -7.87
N LEU A 587 10.16 -10.43 -7.62
CA LEU A 587 10.97 -9.21 -7.63
C LEU A 587 11.93 -9.15 -6.44
N ALA A 588 11.44 -9.38 -5.22
CA ALA A 588 12.24 -9.47 -4.00
C ALA A 588 13.40 -10.46 -4.14
N HIS A 589 13.11 -11.71 -4.53
CA HIS A 589 14.16 -12.71 -4.80
C HIS A 589 15.20 -12.21 -5.81
N ARG A 590 14.78 -11.58 -6.92
CA ARG A 590 15.68 -11.03 -7.95
C ARG A 590 16.55 -9.87 -7.46
N ILE A 591 16.07 -9.07 -6.51
CA ILE A 591 16.87 -8.04 -5.83
C ILE A 591 17.91 -8.71 -4.93
N GLY A 592 17.46 -9.67 -4.11
CA GLY A 592 18.29 -10.42 -3.17
C GLY A 592 19.46 -11.18 -3.83
N GLN A 593 19.29 -11.75 -5.03
CA GLN A 593 20.36 -12.45 -5.76
C GLN A 593 21.48 -11.52 -6.32
N THR A 594 21.51 -10.25 -5.93
CA THR A 594 22.64 -9.34 -6.18
C THR A 594 23.84 -9.73 -5.33
N SER A 595 25.06 -9.64 -5.89
CA SER A 595 26.30 -9.98 -5.18
C SER A 595 27.25 -8.79 -5.09
N ASP A 596 27.83 -8.59 -3.91
CA ASP A 596 28.42 -7.32 -3.44
C ASP A 596 29.80 -6.99 -4.05
N GLY A 597 30.41 -7.95 -4.76
CA GLY A 597 31.76 -7.82 -5.29
C GLY A 597 31.93 -7.05 -6.61
N ASP A 598 30.85 -6.55 -7.23
CA ASP A 598 30.86 -6.03 -8.62
C ASP A 598 30.33 -4.58 -8.80
N SER A 599 29.96 -3.84 -7.74
CA SER A 599 29.41 -2.47 -7.85
C SER A 599 30.33 -1.47 -8.58
N LYS A 600 31.65 -1.69 -8.52
CA LYS A 600 32.69 -0.86 -9.14
C LYS A 600 32.88 -1.08 -10.65
N ALA A 601 32.08 -1.95 -11.30
CA ALA A 601 32.34 -2.42 -12.67
C ALA A 601 31.30 -1.99 -13.74
N LEU A 602 30.36 -1.09 -13.43
CA LEU A 602 29.14 -0.86 -14.23
C LEU A 602 28.75 0.61 -14.47
N VAL A 603 29.71 1.47 -14.81
CA VAL A 603 29.42 2.90 -15.11
C VAL A 603 29.00 3.12 -16.58
N GLN A 604 29.65 2.46 -17.55
CA GLN A 604 29.51 2.80 -18.98
C GLN A 604 28.27 2.25 -19.69
N ASP A 605 27.56 1.28 -19.10
CA ASP A 605 26.33 0.68 -19.68
C ASP A 605 25.04 1.34 -19.15
N TYR A 606 25.13 2.30 -18.21
CA TYR A 606 23.95 2.88 -17.54
C TYR A 606 23.54 4.24 -18.13
N GLU A 607 24.50 5.09 -18.49
CA GLU A 607 24.25 6.43 -19.04
C GLU A 607 24.01 6.43 -20.57
N ARG A 608 24.48 5.39 -21.27
CA ARG A 608 24.41 5.30 -22.74
C ARG A 608 23.03 4.92 -23.28
N ASP A 609 22.22 4.33 -22.41
CA ASP A 609 21.09 3.49 -22.77
C ASP A 609 19.73 4.22 -22.65
N ASP A 610 19.72 5.46 -22.16
CA ASP A 610 18.52 6.32 -22.11
C ASP A 610 18.20 6.92 -23.50
N ASP A 611 19.23 7.17 -24.33
CA ASP A 611 19.13 7.81 -25.65
C ASP A 611 18.91 6.84 -26.82
N ARG A 612 19.17 5.52 -26.67
CA ARG A 612 19.00 4.53 -27.76
C ARG A 612 18.71 3.10 -27.28
N TYR A 613 17.50 2.63 -27.57
CA TYR A 613 17.20 1.20 -27.70
C TYR A 613 16.24 0.97 -28.88
N GLU A 614 16.76 0.41 -29.97
CA GLU A 614 15.97 -0.39 -30.92
C GLU A 614 15.90 -1.86 -30.42
N ASP A 615 15.21 -2.73 -31.15
CA ASP A 615 14.90 -4.12 -30.77
C ASP A 615 16.09 -4.98 -30.30
N ASP A 616 15.82 -5.84 -29.30
CA ASP A 616 16.06 -7.28 -29.41
C ASP A 616 15.29 -8.04 -28.30
N ASP A 617 15.10 -9.36 -28.49
CA ASP A 617 14.46 -10.32 -27.56
C ASP A 617 12.96 -10.07 -27.23
N VAL A 618 12.11 -10.00 -28.26
CA VAL A 618 10.76 -10.62 -28.17
C VAL A 618 10.91 -12.10 -28.52
N ASP A 619 10.48 -12.99 -27.61
CA ASP A 619 10.16 -14.37 -27.98
C ASP A 619 8.91 -14.86 -27.24
N ASN A 620 8.16 -15.75 -27.88
CA ASN A 620 6.81 -16.14 -27.53
C ASN A 620 6.79 -17.43 -26.71
N THR A 621 5.72 -17.64 -25.96
CA THR A 621 5.23 -18.99 -25.65
C THR A 621 3.71 -18.89 -25.51
N VAL A 622 3.05 -18.79 -26.66
CA VAL A 622 1.62 -19.07 -26.79
C VAL A 622 1.45 -20.60 -26.89
N GLU A 623 0.25 -21.05 -26.56
CA GLU A 623 -0.20 -22.45 -26.49
C GLU A 623 0.02 -23.23 -27.79
N ASP A 624 0.27 -24.53 -27.66
CA ASP A 624 -0.23 -25.54 -28.61
C ASP A 624 -0.46 -26.87 -27.88
N VAL A 625 -1.43 -27.67 -28.37
CA VAL A 625 -2.02 -28.83 -27.66
C VAL A 625 -2.25 -29.99 -28.62
N GLU A 626 -1.73 -31.17 -28.25
CA GLU A 626 -1.89 -32.46 -28.96
C GLU A 626 -1.27 -32.47 -30.39
N SER A 627 -0.86 -33.58 -31.01
CA SER A 627 -1.21 -34.99 -30.77
C SER A 627 0.03 -35.93 -30.89
N SER A 628 -0.12 -37.09 -31.50
CA SER A 628 0.72 -38.29 -31.36
C SER A 628 1.39 -38.75 -32.68
N ASP A 629 2.16 -39.84 -32.59
CA ASP A 629 2.54 -40.75 -33.69
C ASP A 629 3.59 -40.22 -34.71
N GLU A 630 4.42 -41.02 -35.40
CA GLU A 630 5.05 -42.33 -35.13
C GLU A 630 6.24 -42.46 -36.13
N GLU A 631 7.26 -43.29 -35.82
CA GLU A 631 8.24 -43.86 -36.79
C GLU A 631 9.15 -42.83 -37.55
N ASP A 632 10.30 -43.18 -38.17
CA ASP A 632 10.96 -44.49 -38.32
C ASP A 632 12.51 -44.39 -38.37
N GLU A 633 13.17 -45.54 -38.56
CA GLU A 633 14.63 -45.79 -38.59
C GLU A 633 15.39 -45.23 -39.82
N ASP A 634 16.74 -45.15 -39.73
CA ASP A 634 17.68 -45.73 -40.72
C ASP A 634 19.16 -45.58 -40.24
N GLU A 635 20.03 -46.54 -40.59
CA GLU A 635 21.43 -46.67 -40.11
C GLU A 635 22.52 -46.46 -41.22
N ASP A 636 23.64 -47.19 -41.12
CA ASP A 636 24.78 -47.36 -42.05
C ASP A 636 25.79 -46.21 -42.30
N GLU A 637 27.09 -46.47 -42.57
CA GLU A 637 28.14 -47.33 -41.97
C GLU A 637 29.48 -47.13 -42.76
N VAL A 638 30.53 -47.92 -42.44
CA VAL A 638 31.71 -48.26 -43.28
C VAL A 638 32.89 -47.28 -43.42
N ASP A 639 33.90 -47.49 -42.57
CA ASP A 639 35.35 -47.72 -42.84
C ASP A 639 36.10 -47.18 -44.09
N SER A 640 37.35 -46.70 -43.90
CA SER A 640 38.56 -47.55 -44.03
C SER A 640 39.90 -46.77 -44.00
N ASP A 641 40.78 -47.21 -43.11
CA ASP A 641 42.27 -47.35 -43.15
C ASP A 641 43.23 -46.44 -43.94
N GLY A 642 44.43 -46.24 -43.37
CA GLY A 642 45.60 -45.70 -44.07
C GLY A 642 46.77 -45.25 -43.16
N GLU A 643 47.68 -46.15 -42.81
CA GLU A 643 48.93 -45.81 -42.10
C GLU A 643 49.96 -45.10 -43.02
N LEU A 644 50.77 -44.19 -42.44
CA LEU A 644 52.23 -44.11 -42.63
C LEU A 644 52.86 -43.03 -41.73
N GLU A 645 54.03 -43.32 -41.12
CA GLU A 645 54.75 -42.36 -40.27
C GLU A 645 55.72 -41.44 -41.04
N ALA A 646 55.83 -40.17 -40.62
CA ALA A 646 57.10 -39.41 -40.58
C ALA A 646 57.03 -38.16 -39.67
N GLU A 647 58.00 -38.06 -38.76
CA GLU A 647 58.12 -37.14 -37.63
C GLU A 647 57.97 -35.59 -37.81
N LYS A 648 57.58 -34.97 -36.67
CA LYS A 648 58.05 -33.65 -36.14
C LYS A 648 57.72 -32.34 -36.89
N LYS A 649 56.68 -31.64 -36.38
CA LYS A 649 56.84 -30.24 -35.90
C LYS A 649 55.81 -29.88 -34.80
N LYS A 650 56.30 -29.30 -33.69
CA LYS A 650 55.49 -29.01 -32.49
C LYS A 650 54.58 -27.77 -32.65
N LYS A 651 53.27 -27.90 -32.43
CA LYS A 651 52.38 -26.81 -31.97
C LYS A 651 51.14 -27.38 -31.23
N LYS A 652 51.14 -27.32 -29.89
CA LYS A 652 49.97 -27.74 -29.08
C LYS A 652 48.83 -26.71 -29.19
N LYS A 653 47.73 -27.03 -29.88
CA LYS A 653 46.45 -26.36 -29.64
C LYS A 653 45.91 -26.82 -28.28
N LYS A 654 45.72 -25.89 -27.32
CA LYS A 654 44.87 -26.16 -26.15
C LYS A 654 43.39 -26.04 -26.57
N GLY A 655 42.54 -26.93 -26.07
CA GLY A 655 41.10 -26.91 -26.39
C GLY A 655 40.39 -25.65 -25.86
N LYS A 656 39.46 -25.09 -26.65
CA LYS A 656 38.55 -24.04 -26.20
C LYS A 656 37.45 -24.64 -25.32
N GLY A 657 37.65 -24.68 -24.01
CA GLY A 657 36.56 -24.94 -23.08
C GLY A 657 35.52 -23.82 -23.14
N ARG A 658 34.24 -24.17 -23.37
CA ARG A 658 33.11 -23.21 -23.38
C ARG A 658 32.89 -22.67 -21.95
N LYS A 659 33.47 -21.51 -21.60
CA LYS A 659 33.11 -20.77 -20.38
C LYS A 659 31.63 -20.35 -20.47
N LYS A 660 30.74 -20.99 -19.70
CA LYS A 660 29.31 -20.63 -19.62
C LYS A 660 29.14 -19.19 -19.09
N HIS A 661 28.04 -18.54 -19.47
CA HIS A 661 27.74 -17.11 -19.27
C HIS A 661 27.40 -16.70 -17.82
N LYS A 662 28.27 -16.98 -16.84
CA LYS A 662 28.05 -16.58 -15.43
C LYS A 662 28.11 -15.06 -15.16
N GLY A 663 28.72 -14.26 -16.06
CA GLY A 663 28.85 -12.81 -15.86
C GLY A 663 27.57 -12.01 -16.09
N GLY A 664 26.77 -12.36 -17.10
CA GLY A 664 25.58 -11.58 -17.49
C GLY A 664 24.49 -11.56 -16.43
N SER A 665 24.28 -12.67 -15.71
CA SER A 665 23.28 -12.75 -14.65
C SER A 665 23.62 -11.86 -13.44
N LYS A 666 24.91 -11.78 -13.07
CA LYS A 666 25.39 -10.91 -11.98
C LYS A 666 25.18 -9.43 -12.31
N LYS A 667 25.62 -8.98 -13.50
CA LYS A 667 25.38 -7.62 -13.98
C LYS A 667 23.89 -7.23 -13.93
N LYS A 668 22.99 -8.14 -14.33
CA LYS A 668 21.54 -7.92 -14.31
C LYS A 668 20.97 -7.81 -12.88
N ALA A 669 21.50 -8.52 -11.90
CA ALA A 669 21.06 -8.39 -10.50
C ALA A 669 21.44 -7.03 -9.91
N THR A 670 22.71 -6.62 -10.03
CA THR A 670 23.17 -5.28 -9.61
C THR A 670 22.40 -4.14 -10.29
N LYS A 671 21.95 -4.32 -11.55
CA LYS A 671 21.06 -3.35 -12.23
C LYS A 671 19.72 -3.19 -11.48
N ILE A 672 19.15 -4.26 -10.95
CA ILE A 672 17.85 -4.24 -10.25
C ILE A 672 17.99 -3.65 -8.84
N TRP A 673 19.08 -3.93 -8.10
CA TRP A 673 19.31 -3.32 -6.76
C TRP A 673 19.45 -1.80 -6.83
N LEU A 674 20.28 -1.28 -7.73
CA LEU A 674 20.45 0.17 -7.90
C LEU A 674 19.15 0.87 -8.36
N HIS A 675 18.33 0.19 -9.16
CA HIS A 675 17.01 0.69 -9.58
C HIS A 675 16.02 0.72 -8.41
N PHE A 676 16.05 -0.28 -7.53
CA PHE A 676 15.27 -0.29 -6.30
C PHE A 676 15.69 0.85 -5.35
N LEU A 677 16.98 1.00 -5.07
CA LEU A 677 17.49 2.08 -4.21
C LEU A 677 17.21 3.49 -4.77
N LYS A 678 17.25 3.65 -6.11
CA LYS A 678 16.86 4.91 -6.76
C LYS A 678 15.45 5.32 -6.36
N HIS A 679 14.49 4.39 -6.46
CA HIS A 679 13.10 4.66 -6.17
C HIS A 679 12.81 4.73 -4.66
N ALA A 680 13.49 3.92 -3.85
CA ALA A 680 13.44 3.99 -2.39
C ALA A 680 13.70 5.40 -1.85
N PHE A 681 14.67 6.09 -2.44
CA PHE A 681 15.02 7.48 -2.12
C PHE A 681 14.45 8.51 -3.12
N VAL A 682 13.34 8.19 -3.80
CA VAL A 682 12.59 9.06 -4.73
C VAL A 682 13.49 9.83 -5.71
N SER A 683 14.46 9.14 -6.31
CA SER A 683 15.42 9.71 -7.26
C SER A 683 16.24 10.90 -6.74
N THR A 684 16.35 11.13 -5.42
CA THR A 684 17.12 12.25 -4.85
C THR A 684 18.63 12.00 -4.80
N ARG A 685 19.04 10.73 -4.83
CA ARG A 685 20.44 10.28 -4.72
C ARG A 685 21.09 10.10 -6.09
N SER A 686 22.37 10.45 -6.18
CA SER A 686 23.20 10.17 -7.35
C SER A 686 23.54 8.68 -7.46
N ILE A 687 23.82 8.21 -8.67
CA ILE A 687 24.17 6.81 -8.93
C ILE A 687 25.47 6.40 -8.21
N ASP A 688 26.34 7.35 -7.87
CA ASP A 688 27.56 7.06 -7.09
C ASP A 688 27.27 6.92 -5.59
N GLU A 689 26.44 7.78 -4.99
CA GLU A 689 25.96 7.56 -3.61
C GLU A 689 25.28 6.19 -3.45
N LEU A 690 24.52 5.75 -4.48
CA LEU A 690 23.83 4.45 -4.47
C LEU A 690 24.76 3.23 -4.69
N LYS A 691 26.03 3.42 -5.08
CA LYS A 691 27.01 2.30 -5.23
C LYS A 691 27.74 1.96 -3.93
N ASP A 692 27.70 2.87 -2.96
CA ASP A 692 28.25 2.69 -1.62
C ASP A 692 27.20 2.10 -0.64
N LEU A 693 26.08 1.58 -1.17
CA LEU A 693 24.97 0.88 -0.48
C LEU A 693 24.72 -0.54 -1.07
#